data_AF-L9LAB0-F1
#
_entry.id   AF-L9LAB0-F1
#
_cell.length_a   1.000
_cell.length_b   1.000
_cell.length_c   1.000
_cell.angle_alpha   90.00
_cell.angle_beta   90.00
_cell.angle_gamma   90.00
#
_symmetry.space_group_name_H-M   'P 1'
#
loop_
_entity.id
_entity.type
_entity.pdbx_description
1 polymer ?
#
loop_
_entity_poly.entity_id
_entity_poly.type
_entity_poly.pdbx_seq_one_letter_code
_entity_poly.pdbx_strand_id
1 'polypeptide(L)'
;MAHQVNLEHLSRVVFEDKDLLFPDSVVGTDSHITMVNGLGILGWGVGGIETEAVMLGLPVSFTLPEVVGCELTGSSNPFATSIDVVLGITKHLRQVGVAGKFVEFFGSGVSQLSIVDRTTIANMCPEYGAVLSFFPVDNVTLKHLEHTGFDRAKLESVETYLKAVKLFRDDQSSSGHPEYSQVIQINLNSIVPSVSGPKRPQDRVAVADMKSDFQACLNEKVGFKGFQIAAEKQSDTVSIHYEGSEYKLSHGSVVIAAVISCTNNCNPSVMLAAGLLAKKAVEAGLRVKPYIRTSLSPGSGMVTHYLSSSGVLPFLSKLGFEIVGYGCSTCVGNTAPLSEAVLNAVKQGDLVTCGVLSGNKNFEGRLCDCVRANYLASPPLVVAYAIAGTVNIDFQTEPLGIDPTGKDVYLQDIWPSREEVHRVEEEHVILSMFKALKEKIELDVFEAAELYQKEGIPLIILAGKKYGSGNSRDWAAKGPYLLTPCEREGKSLSPLVPTCDPEVLAEIRNESVPPEKPFGLTSETCVQTRRAKEVDPSTVALATLPSAESPPEYLAAGERIHPRTSGRCADSGSGVKSHLVRLLTYLPGRPVAEIPFSAQLLYNIGRLAASLDKTLEKFHHPKLSCLQREDFIWNLKNVPLLEKYLYTLGQNRNREIVEQVIQLFKEEVMTKLSHFRECINHGDLNDHNLLVESSESASGGSEYQISGILDFGDMSYGYYVFEVAITIMYMMIESSTPVQVGGHVLAGFESVIPLTAVERGALFLLVCGRFCQSLVMATYSCQLHPENTEYLMITAKTGWKHLQLMFDMGQKAVEEIWFETAKSYASGTSM
;
A
#
# COMPACT_ATOMS: atom_id res chain seq x y z
N MET A 1 2.46 -5.07 3.59
CA MET A 1 1.50 -6.16 3.35
C MET A 1 0.98 -6.60 4.71
N ALA A 2 -0.33 -6.70 4.92
CA ALA A 2 -0.93 -6.88 6.26
C ALA A 2 -0.40 -8.12 7.02
N HIS A 3 -0.20 -9.25 6.33
CA HIS A 3 0.29 -10.49 6.95
C HIS A 3 1.75 -10.43 7.40
N GLN A 4 2.61 -9.71 6.65
CA GLN A 4 3.99 -9.48 7.07
C GLN A 4 4.01 -8.63 8.34
N VAL A 5 3.18 -7.58 8.41
CA VAL A 5 3.03 -6.75 9.61
C VAL A 5 2.46 -7.56 10.78
N ASN A 6 1.56 -8.52 10.54
CA ASN A 6 1.09 -9.44 11.58
C ASN A 6 2.25 -10.23 12.17
N LEU A 7 3.00 -10.96 11.35
CA LEU A 7 4.13 -11.78 11.82
C LEU A 7 5.17 -10.98 12.61
N GLU A 8 5.43 -9.76 12.13
CA GLU A 8 6.56 -8.94 12.58
C GLU A 8 6.21 -8.00 13.74
N HIS A 9 4.94 -7.63 13.91
CA HIS A 9 4.52 -6.62 14.87
C HIS A 9 3.28 -7.00 15.68
N LEU A 10 2.26 -7.53 15.01
CA LEU A 10 0.94 -7.72 15.64
C LEU A 10 0.81 -9.09 16.35
N SER A 11 1.71 -10.03 16.07
CA SER A 11 1.80 -11.38 16.66
C SER A 11 2.45 -11.38 18.04
N ARG A 12 1.75 -11.95 19.02
CA ARG A 12 2.18 -12.01 20.42
C ARG A 12 2.68 -13.42 20.81
N VAL A 13 2.28 -14.47 20.09
CA VAL A 13 2.55 -15.92 20.34
C VAL A 13 1.92 -16.44 21.62
N VAL A 14 2.17 -15.77 22.75
CA VAL A 14 1.45 -15.95 24.02
C VAL A 14 1.01 -14.57 24.49
N PHE A 15 -0.28 -14.44 24.78
CA PHE A 15 -0.81 -13.26 25.44
C PHE A 15 -0.59 -13.35 26.95
N GLU A 16 -0.23 -12.21 27.53
CA GLU A 16 -0.21 -11.97 28.96
C GLU A 16 -1.27 -10.92 29.25
N ASP A 17 -2.42 -11.36 29.78
CA ASP A 17 -3.50 -10.48 30.22
C ASP A 17 -3.71 -10.67 31.72
N LYS A 18 -3.30 -9.66 32.49
CA LYS A 18 -3.32 -9.67 33.96
C LYS A 18 -2.58 -10.89 34.53
N ASP A 19 -3.30 -11.80 35.16
CA ASP A 19 -2.76 -13.01 35.80
C ASP A 19 -2.91 -14.27 34.91
N LEU A 20 -3.27 -14.11 33.63
CA LEU A 20 -3.53 -15.21 32.70
C LEU A 20 -2.57 -15.19 31.50
N LEU A 21 -1.97 -16.34 31.24
CA LEU A 21 -1.22 -16.64 30.03
C LEU A 21 -2.06 -17.57 29.14
N PHE A 22 -2.24 -17.20 27.87
CA PHE A 22 -2.96 -18.01 26.89
C PHE A 22 -2.35 -17.90 25.49
N PRO A 23 -2.52 -18.91 24.61
CA PRO A 23 -1.93 -18.90 23.28
C PRO A 23 -2.57 -17.81 22.41
N ASP A 24 -1.76 -17.18 21.57
CA ASP A 24 -2.23 -16.27 20.54
C ASP A 24 -3.01 -17.04 19.46
N SER A 25 -4.14 -16.48 19.03
CA SER A 25 -4.97 -16.98 17.93
C SER A 25 -5.74 -15.83 17.29
N VAL A 26 -6.00 -15.92 15.98
CA VAL A 26 -6.58 -14.81 15.23
C VAL A 26 -7.41 -15.26 14.03
N VAL A 27 -8.53 -14.58 13.80
CA VAL A 27 -9.25 -14.63 12.51
C VAL A 27 -9.10 -13.31 11.78
N GLY A 28 -9.13 -13.33 10.45
CA GLY A 28 -8.99 -12.12 9.65
C GLY A 28 -9.80 -12.17 8.36
N THR A 29 -10.05 -11.00 7.78
CA THR A 29 -10.85 -10.80 6.55
C THR A 29 -10.10 -11.13 5.25
N ASP A 30 -9.01 -11.89 5.34
CA ASP A 30 -8.17 -12.30 4.22
C ASP A 30 -7.82 -13.79 4.33
N SER A 31 -7.82 -14.50 3.20
CA SER A 31 -7.55 -15.94 3.15
C SER A 31 -6.13 -16.31 3.60
N HIS A 32 -5.16 -15.41 3.49
CA HIS A 32 -3.73 -15.63 3.77
C HIS A 32 -3.33 -15.22 5.19
N ILE A 33 -4.29 -14.87 6.06
CA ILE A 33 -4.03 -14.76 7.51
C ILE A 33 -3.42 -16.07 8.07
N THR A 34 -3.63 -17.19 7.38
CA THR A 34 -3.00 -18.48 7.66
C THR A 34 -1.47 -18.43 7.71
N MET A 35 -0.83 -17.39 7.17
CA MET A 35 0.61 -17.15 7.28
C MET A 35 1.10 -17.16 8.73
N VAL A 36 0.31 -16.67 9.70
CA VAL A 36 0.68 -16.62 11.14
C VAL A 36 0.85 -18.00 11.77
N ASN A 37 0.25 -19.03 11.17
CA ASN A 37 0.40 -20.42 11.63
C ASN A 37 1.85 -20.93 11.53
N GLY A 38 2.69 -20.30 10.70
CA GLY A 38 4.12 -20.60 10.64
C GLY A 38 4.91 -20.21 11.89
N LEU A 39 4.37 -19.27 12.70
CA LEU A 39 4.88 -18.87 14.01
C LEU A 39 4.26 -19.67 15.18
N GLY A 40 3.36 -20.61 14.89
CA GLY A 40 2.60 -21.34 15.92
C GLY A 40 1.42 -20.56 16.50
N ILE A 41 0.91 -19.57 15.76
CA ILE A 41 -0.31 -18.83 16.10
C ILE A 41 -1.46 -19.39 15.27
N LEU A 42 -2.52 -19.86 15.92
CA LEU A 42 -3.63 -20.48 15.20
C LEU A 42 -4.49 -19.39 14.53
N GLY A 43 -4.51 -19.36 13.21
CA GLY A 43 -5.35 -18.39 12.49
C GLY A 43 -5.76 -18.77 11.07
N TRP A 44 -6.94 -18.29 10.66
CA TRP A 44 -7.53 -18.58 9.35
C TRP A 44 -8.49 -17.47 8.89
N GLY A 45 -8.73 -17.43 7.58
CA GLY A 45 -9.53 -16.39 6.93
C GLY A 45 -11.04 -16.63 7.11
N VAL A 46 -11.78 -15.57 7.40
CA VAL A 46 -13.25 -15.54 7.49
C VAL A 46 -13.81 -14.27 6.83
N GLY A 47 -15.13 -14.18 6.63
CA GLY A 47 -15.76 -12.98 6.05
C GLY A 47 -15.73 -11.78 7.00
N GLY A 48 -16.07 -10.60 6.46
CA GLY A 48 -16.18 -9.36 7.24
C GLY A 48 -17.17 -9.47 8.40
N ILE A 49 -18.34 -10.06 8.14
CA ILE A 49 -19.42 -10.24 9.13
C ILE A 49 -18.97 -11.17 10.26
N GLU A 50 -18.30 -12.27 9.95
CA GLU A 50 -17.76 -13.18 10.96
C GLU A 50 -16.67 -12.51 11.80
N THR A 51 -15.83 -11.68 11.19
CA THR A 51 -14.80 -10.92 11.90
C THR A 51 -15.43 -9.89 12.84
N GLU A 52 -16.44 -9.14 12.38
CA GLU A 52 -17.21 -8.20 13.21
C GLU A 52 -17.89 -8.93 14.39
N ALA A 53 -18.47 -10.11 14.16
CA ALA A 53 -19.07 -10.91 15.21
C ALA A 53 -18.05 -11.28 16.30
N VAL A 54 -16.83 -11.69 15.91
CA VAL A 54 -15.74 -11.97 16.85
C VAL A 54 -15.32 -10.71 17.61
N MET A 55 -15.22 -9.56 16.94
CA MET A 55 -14.92 -8.28 17.58
C MET A 55 -15.98 -7.87 18.61
N LEU A 56 -17.24 -8.25 18.39
CA LEU A 56 -18.35 -8.05 19.33
C LEU A 56 -18.41 -9.11 20.45
N GLY A 57 -17.45 -10.04 20.49
CA GLY A 57 -17.33 -11.07 21.53
C GLY A 57 -18.12 -12.35 21.25
N LEU A 58 -18.62 -12.54 20.02
CA LEU A 58 -19.26 -13.80 19.63
C LEU A 58 -18.20 -14.84 19.23
N PRO A 59 -18.33 -16.10 19.69
CA PRO A 59 -17.41 -17.15 19.28
C PRO A 59 -17.63 -17.49 17.80
N VAL A 60 -16.54 -17.84 17.10
CA VAL A 60 -16.64 -18.41 15.74
C VAL A 60 -17.31 -19.77 15.83
N SER A 61 -18.38 -19.97 15.05
CA SER A 61 -18.97 -21.29 14.87
C SER A 61 -18.20 -22.03 13.80
N PHE A 62 -17.53 -23.13 14.18
CA PHE A 62 -16.72 -23.93 13.28
C PHE A 62 -16.98 -25.42 13.54
N THR A 63 -17.23 -26.18 12.48
CA THR A 63 -17.32 -27.65 12.58
C THR A 63 -15.94 -28.18 12.96
N LEU A 64 -15.85 -29.00 14.02
CA LEU A 64 -14.57 -29.56 14.47
C LEU A 64 -13.87 -30.26 13.28
N PRO A 65 -12.72 -29.76 12.81
CA PRO A 65 -12.09 -30.25 11.59
C PRO A 65 -11.29 -31.52 11.85
N GLU A 66 -11.17 -32.35 10.82
CA GLU A 66 -10.14 -33.40 10.79
C GLU A 66 -8.75 -32.75 10.70
N VAL A 67 -7.77 -33.35 11.38
CA VAL A 67 -6.38 -32.87 11.39
C VAL A 67 -5.50 -33.89 10.67
N VAL A 68 -4.86 -33.45 9.60
CA VAL A 68 -3.88 -34.22 8.84
C VAL A 68 -2.48 -33.89 9.36
N GLY A 69 -1.84 -34.87 9.98
CA GLY A 69 -0.45 -34.78 10.40
C GLY A 69 0.49 -34.89 9.21
N CYS A 70 1.32 -33.88 8.98
CA CYS A 70 2.34 -33.87 7.94
C CYS A 70 3.71 -34.08 8.57
N GLU A 71 4.22 -35.31 8.50
CA GLU A 71 5.53 -35.69 9.02
C GLU A 71 6.63 -35.31 8.02
N LEU A 72 7.44 -34.31 8.37
CA LEU A 72 8.63 -33.96 7.61
C LEU A 72 9.82 -34.78 8.11
N THR A 73 10.47 -35.51 7.20
CA THR A 73 11.64 -36.36 7.50
C THR A 73 12.80 -36.04 6.56
N GLY A 74 14.00 -36.51 6.89
CA GLY A 74 15.21 -36.28 6.09
C GLY A 74 15.72 -34.85 6.19
N SER A 75 16.56 -34.44 5.24
CA SER A 75 17.19 -33.12 5.21
C SER A 75 17.08 -32.48 3.84
N SER A 76 16.84 -31.17 3.79
CA SER A 76 16.78 -30.47 2.50
C SER A 76 18.12 -30.58 1.76
N ASN A 77 18.08 -30.80 0.44
CA ASN A 77 19.29 -30.75 -0.39
C ASN A 77 20.00 -29.39 -0.18
N PRO A 78 21.34 -29.34 -0.02
CA PRO A 78 22.08 -28.08 0.19
C PRO A 78 21.86 -27.02 -0.89
N PHE A 79 21.55 -27.46 -2.12
CA PHE A 79 21.26 -26.58 -3.25
C PHE A 79 19.77 -26.23 -3.38
N ALA A 80 18.89 -26.85 -2.59
CA ALA A 80 17.47 -26.51 -2.59
C ALA A 80 17.27 -25.15 -1.93
N THR A 81 16.56 -24.27 -2.63
CA THR A 81 16.15 -22.99 -2.09
C THR A 81 14.89 -23.13 -1.23
N SER A 82 14.60 -22.12 -0.42
CA SER A 82 13.32 -22.02 0.31
C SER A 82 12.11 -22.24 -0.60
N ILE A 83 12.15 -21.71 -1.82
CA ILE A 83 11.07 -21.86 -2.80
C ILE A 83 10.93 -23.32 -3.26
N ASP A 84 12.05 -24.03 -3.48
CA ASP A 84 12.00 -25.45 -3.87
C ASP A 84 11.33 -26.30 -2.78
N VAL A 85 11.66 -26.03 -1.51
CA VAL A 85 11.07 -26.70 -0.34
C VAL A 85 9.58 -26.39 -0.21
N VAL A 86 9.20 -25.11 -0.23
CA VAL A 86 7.81 -24.66 -0.13
C VAL A 86 6.97 -25.29 -1.24
N LEU A 87 7.36 -25.11 -2.51
CA LEU A 87 6.60 -25.63 -3.65
C LEU A 87 6.59 -27.17 -3.70
N GLY A 88 7.67 -27.80 -3.25
CA GLY A 88 7.76 -29.25 -3.10
C GLY A 88 6.71 -29.77 -2.11
N ILE A 89 6.60 -29.15 -0.94
CA ILE A 89 5.62 -29.51 0.10
C ILE A 89 4.19 -29.21 -0.39
N THR A 90 3.92 -28.00 -0.90
CA THR A 90 2.61 -27.62 -1.44
C THR A 90 2.11 -28.59 -2.52
N LYS A 91 3.01 -29.04 -3.42
CA LYS A 91 2.66 -30.02 -4.45
C LYS A 91 2.21 -31.36 -3.83
N HIS A 92 2.93 -31.87 -2.82
CA HIS A 92 2.56 -33.11 -2.15
C HIS A 92 1.21 -32.99 -1.44
N LEU A 93 1.00 -31.90 -0.69
CA LEU A 93 -0.27 -31.66 0.01
C LEU A 93 -1.46 -31.59 -0.94
N ARG A 94 -1.30 -30.93 -2.09
CA ARG A 94 -2.33 -30.87 -3.13
C ARG A 94 -2.63 -32.24 -3.74
N GLN A 95 -1.63 -33.10 -3.92
CA GLN A 95 -1.82 -34.45 -4.44
C GLN A 95 -2.57 -35.35 -3.47
N VAL A 96 -2.34 -35.18 -2.17
CA VAL A 96 -3.02 -35.98 -1.14
C VAL A 96 -4.47 -35.52 -0.91
N GLY A 97 -4.79 -34.26 -1.20
CA GLY A 97 -6.17 -33.75 -1.15
C GLY A 97 -6.61 -33.40 0.28
N VAL A 98 -5.98 -32.38 0.86
CA VAL A 98 -6.25 -31.90 2.23
C VAL A 98 -7.39 -30.87 2.33
N ALA A 99 -8.29 -30.86 1.34
CA ALA A 99 -9.31 -29.83 1.21
C ALA A 99 -10.29 -29.83 2.41
N GLY A 100 -10.51 -28.68 3.03
CA GLY A 100 -11.42 -28.53 4.17
C GLY A 100 -10.92 -29.13 5.50
N LYS A 101 -9.66 -29.59 5.56
CA LYS A 101 -9.03 -30.14 6.75
C LYS A 101 -8.00 -29.17 7.34
N PHE A 102 -7.60 -29.41 8.59
CA PHE A 102 -6.41 -28.79 9.16
C PHE A 102 -5.19 -29.62 8.79
N VAL A 103 -4.07 -28.95 8.53
CA VAL A 103 -2.77 -29.60 8.36
C VAL A 103 -1.89 -29.20 9.53
N GLU A 104 -1.22 -30.14 10.17
CA GLU A 104 -0.26 -29.84 11.24
C GLU A 104 1.08 -30.49 10.93
N PHE A 105 2.16 -29.72 10.98
CA PHE A 105 3.50 -30.19 10.63
C PHE A 105 4.26 -30.72 11.85
N PHE A 106 4.74 -31.96 11.74
CA PHE A 106 5.54 -32.62 12.78
C PHE A 106 6.75 -33.36 12.17
N GLY A 107 7.59 -33.99 13.00
CA GLY A 107 8.75 -34.78 12.54
C GLY A 107 10.05 -33.97 12.41
N SER A 108 11.19 -34.68 12.38
CA SER A 108 12.54 -34.13 12.52
C SER A 108 12.96 -33.12 11.43
N GLY A 109 12.25 -33.10 10.29
CA GLY A 109 12.48 -32.15 9.21
C GLY A 109 11.99 -30.73 9.51
N VAL A 110 11.05 -30.53 10.45
CA VAL A 110 10.48 -29.20 10.72
C VAL A 110 11.50 -28.24 11.35
N SER A 111 12.39 -28.75 12.20
CA SER A 111 13.44 -27.95 12.84
C SER A 111 14.53 -27.48 11.87
N GLN A 112 14.53 -27.99 10.64
CA GLN A 112 15.40 -27.54 9.54
C GLN A 112 14.75 -26.46 8.67
N LEU A 113 13.49 -26.11 8.94
CA LEU A 113 12.77 -25.05 8.25
C LEU A 113 12.87 -23.77 9.08
N SER A 114 13.31 -22.68 8.45
CA SER A 114 13.29 -21.35 9.06
C SER A 114 11.85 -20.87 9.26
N ILE A 115 11.63 -19.84 10.09
CA ILE A 115 10.31 -19.22 10.22
C ILE A 115 9.79 -18.69 8.87
N VAL A 116 10.67 -18.19 8.00
CA VAL A 116 10.28 -17.74 6.65
C VAL A 116 9.74 -18.91 5.83
N ASP A 117 10.38 -20.08 5.88
CA ASP A 117 9.89 -21.27 5.17
C ASP A 117 8.55 -21.73 5.72
N ARG A 118 8.40 -21.79 7.06
CA ARG A 118 7.17 -22.21 7.73
C ARG A 118 6.02 -21.28 7.41
N THR A 119 6.24 -19.97 7.55
CA THR A 119 5.23 -18.94 7.24
C THR A 119 4.89 -18.92 5.76
N THR A 120 5.84 -19.19 4.86
CA THR A 120 5.54 -19.29 3.41
C THR A 120 4.71 -20.54 3.09
N ILE A 121 5.05 -21.70 3.67
CA ILE A 121 4.23 -22.92 3.53
C ILE A 121 2.82 -22.66 4.09
N ALA A 122 2.72 -21.94 5.20
CA ALA A 122 1.45 -21.64 5.86
C ALA A 122 0.61 -20.59 5.13
N ASN A 123 1.27 -19.63 4.50
CA ASN A 123 0.66 -18.64 3.61
C ASN A 123 0.01 -19.33 2.41
N MET A 124 0.68 -20.33 1.82
CA MET A 124 0.17 -21.08 0.66
C MET A 124 -0.97 -22.06 0.98
N CYS A 125 -1.56 -21.99 2.17
CA CYS A 125 -2.64 -22.87 2.61
C CYS A 125 -3.87 -22.88 1.66
N PRO A 126 -4.36 -21.72 1.18
CA PRO A 126 -5.46 -21.68 0.22
C PRO A 126 -5.16 -22.46 -1.08
N GLU A 127 -3.90 -22.49 -1.53
CA GLU A 127 -3.48 -23.10 -2.80
C GLU A 127 -3.54 -24.64 -2.79
N TYR A 128 -3.40 -25.27 -1.61
CA TYR A 128 -3.61 -26.71 -1.44
C TYR A 128 -4.94 -27.08 -0.77
N GLY A 129 -5.79 -26.08 -0.51
CA GLY A 129 -7.20 -26.24 -0.13
C GLY A 129 -7.46 -26.54 1.34
N ALA A 130 -6.42 -26.62 2.18
CA ALA A 130 -6.60 -26.76 3.61
C ALA A 130 -7.22 -25.49 4.21
N VAL A 131 -7.91 -25.61 5.35
CA VAL A 131 -8.46 -24.44 6.05
C VAL A 131 -7.34 -23.65 6.71
N LEU A 132 -6.39 -24.36 7.33
CA LEU A 132 -5.15 -23.81 7.87
C LEU A 132 -4.07 -24.88 7.93
N SER A 133 -2.84 -24.44 8.14
CA SER A 133 -1.65 -25.28 8.16
C SER A 133 -0.67 -24.83 9.25
N PHE A 134 -0.56 -25.62 10.31
CA PHE A 134 0.01 -25.23 11.60
C PHE A 134 1.40 -25.78 11.86
N PHE A 135 2.31 -24.91 12.31
CA PHE A 135 3.63 -25.27 12.80
C PHE A 135 3.70 -24.97 14.31
N PRO A 136 3.76 -25.99 15.18
CA PRO A 136 3.87 -25.77 16.62
C PRO A 136 5.09 -24.93 17.01
N VAL A 137 4.96 -24.15 18.10
CA VAL A 137 6.04 -23.32 18.62
C VAL A 137 7.20 -24.19 19.12
N ASP A 138 8.41 -23.90 18.66
CA ASP A 138 9.64 -24.61 19.03
C ASP A 138 10.82 -23.64 19.24
N ASN A 139 12.02 -24.19 19.40
CA ASN A 139 13.25 -23.42 19.55
C ASN A 139 13.58 -22.51 18.35
N VAL A 140 13.11 -22.84 17.14
CA VAL A 140 13.31 -22.00 15.95
C VAL A 140 12.43 -20.75 16.04
N THR A 141 11.19 -20.91 16.51
CA THR A 141 10.30 -19.78 16.80
C THR A 141 10.88 -18.86 17.87
N LEU A 142 11.39 -19.40 18.99
CA LEU A 142 11.96 -18.57 20.06
C LEU A 142 13.17 -17.74 19.59
N LYS A 143 14.07 -18.34 18.81
CA LYS A 143 15.23 -17.63 18.23
C LYS A 143 14.80 -16.49 17.30
N HIS A 144 13.79 -16.73 16.47
CA HIS A 144 13.26 -15.69 15.61
C HIS A 144 12.65 -14.53 16.41
N LEU A 145 11.90 -14.82 17.47
CA LEU A 145 11.33 -13.79 18.35
C LEU A 145 12.41 -12.98 19.08
N GLU A 146 13.52 -13.61 19.47
CA GLU A 146 14.69 -12.91 20.02
C GLU A 146 15.26 -11.90 19.02
N HIS A 147 15.38 -12.27 17.75
CA HIS A 147 15.88 -11.40 16.69
C HIS A 147 14.91 -10.28 16.29
N THR A 148 13.59 -10.50 16.38
CA THR A 148 12.58 -9.45 16.13
C THR A 148 12.39 -8.50 17.31
N GLY A 149 13.02 -8.79 18.46
CA GLY A 149 13.12 -7.89 19.60
C GLY A 149 12.10 -8.12 20.70
N PHE A 150 11.61 -9.35 20.87
CA PHE A 150 11.05 -9.76 22.18
C PHE A 150 12.17 -9.69 23.23
N ASP A 151 11.84 -9.22 24.42
CA ASP A 151 12.76 -9.18 25.55
C ASP A 151 13.00 -10.58 26.13
N ARG A 152 14.18 -10.79 26.70
CA ARG A 152 14.59 -12.09 27.23
C ARG A 152 13.63 -12.63 28.31
N ALA A 153 13.06 -11.76 29.14
CA ALA A 153 12.12 -12.15 30.18
C ALA A 153 10.80 -12.68 29.58
N LYS A 154 10.28 -12.03 28.54
CA LYS A 154 9.10 -12.52 27.82
C LYS A 154 9.34 -13.83 27.09
N LEU A 155 10.51 -14.01 26.48
CA LEU A 155 10.87 -15.29 25.83
C LEU A 155 10.89 -16.44 26.85
N GLU A 156 11.47 -16.22 28.03
CA GLU A 156 11.47 -17.20 29.12
C GLU A 156 10.04 -17.51 29.61
N SER A 157 9.17 -16.50 29.70
CA SER A 157 7.76 -16.66 30.05
C SER A 157 6.99 -17.49 29.01
N VAL A 158 7.14 -17.16 27.73
CA VAL A 158 6.53 -17.88 26.59
C VAL A 158 6.93 -19.35 26.60
N GLU A 159 8.23 -19.63 26.72
CA GLU A 159 8.76 -20.99 26.74
C GLU A 159 8.23 -21.78 27.96
N THR A 160 8.28 -21.17 29.14
CA THR A 160 7.82 -21.80 30.39
C THR A 160 6.34 -22.13 30.34
N TYR A 161 5.52 -21.18 29.87
CA TYR A 161 4.08 -21.35 29.72
C TYR A 161 3.75 -22.48 28.74
N LEU A 162 4.28 -22.42 27.52
CA LEU A 162 3.98 -23.40 26.48
C LEU A 162 4.43 -24.81 26.88
N LYS A 163 5.54 -24.94 27.60
CA LYS A 163 5.96 -26.22 28.19
C LYS A 163 4.99 -26.71 29.26
N ALA A 164 4.53 -25.83 30.15
CA ALA A 164 3.58 -26.18 31.21
C ALA A 164 2.22 -26.66 30.65
N VAL A 165 1.72 -26.01 29.59
CA VAL A 165 0.46 -26.40 28.92
C VAL A 165 0.63 -27.45 27.81
N LYS A 166 1.84 -27.98 27.61
CA LYS A 166 2.18 -29.01 26.61
C LYS A 166 1.91 -28.60 25.16
N LEU A 167 2.09 -27.31 24.85
CA LEU A 167 2.01 -26.75 23.49
C LEU A 167 3.38 -26.38 22.92
N PHE A 168 4.45 -26.52 23.71
CA PHE A 168 5.82 -26.37 23.22
C PHE A 168 6.30 -27.67 22.58
N ARG A 169 6.74 -27.57 21.33
CA ARG A 169 7.28 -28.69 20.58
C ARG A 169 8.78 -28.86 20.86
N ASP A 170 9.16 -30.10 21.15
CA ASP A 170 10.56 -30.50 21.30
C ASP A 170 10.81 -31.82 20.55
N ASP A 171 11.84 -31.82 19.69
CA ASP A 171 12.27 -32.99 18.93
C ASP A 171 12.80 -34.13 19.82
N GLN A 172 13.17 -33.83 21.07
CA GLN A 172 13.69 -34.79 22.05
C GLN A 172 12.62 -35.33 23.01
N SER A 173 11.40 -34.80 22.95
CA SER A 173 10.35 -35.19 23.90
C SER A 173 9.85 -36.62 23.62
N SER A 174 9.83 -37.45 24.67
CA SER A 174 9.31 -38.83 24.66
C SER A 174 7.79 -38.91 24.82
N SER A 175 7.13 -37.76 24.99
CA SER A 175 5.67 -37.62 24.88
C SER A 175 5.28 -37.76 23.41
N GLY A 176 4.57 -38.83 23.07
CA GLY A 176 4.21 -39.17 21.69
C GLY A 176 3.54 -38.04 20.90
N HIS A 177 3.64 -38.13 19.57
CA HIS A 177 3.00 -37.18 18.65
C HIS A 177 1.47 -37.17 18.82
N PRO A 178 0.79 -36.06 18.49
CA PRO A 178 -0.67 -36.01 18.48
C PRO A 178 -1.28 -37.13 17.63
N GLU A 179 -2.46 -37.61 18.01
CA GLU A 179 -3.22 -38.56 17.20
C GLU A 179 -3.92 -37.81 16.05
N TYR A 180 -3.41 -37.99 14.84
CA TYR A 180 -3.95 -37.35 13.64
C TYR A 180 -5.00 -38.22 12.95
N SER A 181 -5.99 -37.58 12.29
CA SER A 181 -6.99 -38.29 11.48
C SER A 181 -6.36 -39.01 10.29
N GLN A 182 -5.27 -38.46 9.76
CA GLN A 182 -4.46 -39.03 8.69
C GLN A 182 -3.02 -38.54 8.86
N VAL A 183 -2.04 -39.40 8.56
CA VAL A 183 -0.62 -39.01 8.52
C VAL A 183 -0.10 -39.07 7.09
N ILE A 184 0.60 -38.01 6.67
CA ILE A 184 1.31 -37.89 5.40
C ILE A 184 2.79 -37.77 5.71
N GLN A 185 3.63 -38.56 5.03
CA GLN A 185 5.07 -38.44 5.16
C GLN A 185 5.66 -37.72 3.95
N ILE A 186 6.42 -36.65 4.20
CA ILE A 186 7.16 -35.92 3.17
C ILE A 186 8.65 -35.99 3.52
N ASN A 187 9.42 -36.63 2.64
CA ASN A 187 10.87 -36.69 2.78
C ASN A 187 11.50 -35.48 2.09
N LEU A 188 12.15 -34.60 2.86
CA LEU A 188 12.83 -33.41 2.35
C LEU A 188 13.97 -33.74 1.38
N ASN A 189 14.59 -34.93 1.48
CA ASN A 189 15.61 -35.40 0.53
C ASN A 189 15.03 -35.56 -0.90
N SER A 190 13.72 -35.80 -1.03
CA SER A 190 13.07 -35.96 -2.34
C SER A 190 12.87 -34.62 -3.07
N ILE A 191 12.99 -33.50 -2.35
CA ILE A 191 12.87 -32.17 -2.92
C ILE A 191 14.23 -31.77 -3.48
N VAL A 192 14.36 -31.91 -4.81
CA VAL A 192 15.56 -31.55 -5.54
C VAL A 192 15.40 -30.17 -6.21
N PRO A 193 16.44 -29.33 -6.20
CA PRO A 193 16.45 -28.12 -7.00
C PRO A 193 16.34 -28.50 -8.47
N SER A 194 15.58 -27.69 -9.20
CA SER A 194 15.24 -27.98 -10.57
C SER A 194 15.19 -26.72 -11.41
N VAL A 195 15.45 -26.89 -12.70
CA VAL A 195 15.17 -25.90 -13.72
C VAL A 195 13.99 -26.36 -14.57
N SER A 196 13.36 -25.44 -15.29
CA SER A 196 12.33 -25.79 -16.27
C SER A 196 12.75 -25.38 -17.67
N GLY A 197 12.72 -26.31 -18.63
CA GLY A 197 13.13 -26.06 -20.01
C GLY A 197 13.33 -27.34 -20.82
N PRO A 198 13.76 -27.22 -22.09
CA PRO A 198 14.26 -26.00 -22.74
C PRO A 198 13.19 -25.11 -23.40
N LYS A 199 11.93 -25.57 -23.54
CA LYS A 199 10.91 -24.84 -24.33
C LYS A 199 9.54 -24.65 -23.66
N ARG A 200 9.30 -25.24 -22.48
CA ARG A 200 8.05 -25.06 -21.71
C ARG A 200 8.31 -24.91 -20.21
N PRO A 201 7.47 -24.16 -19.46
CA PRO A 201 7.64 -24.01 -18.02
C PRO A 201 7.36 -25.29 -17.21
N GLN A 202 6.50 -26.16 -17.72
CA GLN A 202 6.15 -27.44 -17.08
C GLN A 202 7.23 -28.53 -17.26
N ASP A 203 8.23 -28.30 -18.11
CA ASP A 203 9.29 -29.27 -18.40
C ASP A 203 10.39 -29.22 -17.33
N ARG A 204 10.08 -29.74 -16.14
CA ARG A 204 10.98 -29.74 -14.98
C ARG A 204 12.13 -30.74 -15.15
N VAL A 205 13.34 -30.30 -14.86
CA VAL A 205 14.59 -31.08 -14.89
C VAL A 205 15.32 -30.85 -13.58
N ALA A 206 15.73 -31.91 -12.88
CA ALA A 206 16.56 -31.76 -11.70
C ALA A 206 17.92 -31.18 -12.08
N VAL A 207 18.50 -30.32 -11.25
CA VAL A 207 19.81 -29.70 -11.55
C VAL A 207 20.91 -30.76 -11.78
N ALA A 208 20.85 -31.88 -11.05
CA ALA A 208 21.77 -33.01 -11.25
C ALA A 208 21.64 -33.68 -12.62
N ASP A 209 20.45 -33.63 -13.24
CA ASP A 209 20.16 -34.26 -14.53
C ASP A 209 20.26 -33.29 -15.70
N MET A 210 20.63 -32.02 -15.47
CA MET A 210 20.56 -31.00 -16.52
C MET A 210 21.54 -31.25 -17.67
N LYS A 211 22.72 -31.81 -17.37
CA LYS A 211 23.71 -32.18 -18.38
C LYS A 211 23.19 -33.31 -19.27
N SER A 212 22.65 -34.38 -18.67
CA SER A 212 22.15 -35.56 -19.39
C SER A 212 20.85 -35.26 -20.15
N ASP A 213 19.92 -34.49 -19.56
CA ASP A 213 18.69 -34.04 -20.22
C ASP A 213 18.99 -33.14 -21.43
N PHE A 214 19.92 -32.18 -21.31
CA PHE A 214 20.30 -31.34 -22.44
C PHE A 214 20.95 -32.13 -23.58
N GLN A 215 21.85 -33.07 -23.26
CA GLN A 215 22.46 -33.95 -24.26
C GLN A 215 21.42 -34.85 -24.94
N ALA A 216 20.45 -35.39 -24.20
CA ALA A 216 19.33 -36.12 -24.79
C ALA A 216 18.49 -35.23 -25.72
N CYS A 217 18.24 -33.97 -25.32
CA CYS A 217 17.52 -33.00 -26.15
C CYS A 217 18.21 -32.71 -27.49
N LEU A 218 19.55 -32.80 -27.56
CA LEU A 218 20.26 -32.61 -28.84
C LEU A 218 19.90 -33.70 -29.86
N ASN A 219 19.74 -34.96 -29.42
CA ASN A 219 19.45 -36.09 -30.29
C ASN A 219 17.95 -36.23 -30.63
N GLU A 220 17.07 -35.85 -29.71
CA GLU A 220 15.63 -36.01 -29.86
C GLU A 220 15.04 -35.26 -31.06
N LYS A 221 13.95 -35.82 -31.62
CA LYS A 221 13.25 -35.22 -32.77
C LYS A 221 12.75 -33.82 -32.43
N VAL A 222 12.72 -32.92 -33.42
CA VAL A 222 12.27 -31.53 -33.21
C VAL A 222 10.93 -31.50 -32.50
N GLY A 223 10.93 -30.92 -31.31
CA GLY A 223 9.78 -30.86 -30.41
C GLY A 223 10.09 -30.01 -29.18
N PHE A 224 9.30 -30.16 -28.11
CA PHE A 224 9.50 -29.41 -26.87
C PHE A 224 10.79 -29.76 -26.13
N LYS A 225 11.26 -31.00 -26.29
CA LYS A 225 12.45 -31.58 -25.66
C LYS A 225 13.46 -32.11 -26.70
N GLY A 226 13.44 -31.58 -27.93
CA GLY A 226 14.28 -32.09 -29.01
C GLY A 226 14.69 -31.03 -30.02
N PHE A 227 15.96 -31.08 -30.42
CA PHE A 227 16.59 -30.16 -31.38
C PHE A 227 17.03 -30.83 -32.69
N GLN A 228 17.10 -32.17 -32.72
CA GLN A 228 17.49 -32.98 -33.87
C GLN A 228 18.84 -32.58 -34.49
N ILE A 229 19.88 -32.53 -33.67
CA ILE A 229 21.27 -32.27 -34.07
C ILE A 229 21.97 -33.61 -34.32
N ALA A 230 22.53 -33.79 -35.53
CA ALA A 230 23.28 -34.98 -35.91
C ALA A 230 24.44 -35.25 -34.93
N ALA A 231 24.67 -36.52 -34.58
CA ALA A 231 25.66 -36.90 -33.57
C ALA A 231 27.07 -36.36 -33.85
N GLU A 232 27.47 -36.28 -35.14
CA GLU A 232 28.78 -35.73 -35.54
C GLU A 232 28.93 -34.23 -35.22
N LYS A 233 27.81 -33.48 -35.17
CA LYS A 233 27.78 -32.03 -34.93
C LYS A 233 27.58 -31.66 -33.47
N GLN A 234 27.21 -32.60 -32.60
CA GLN A 234 26.92 -32.30 -31.19
C GLN A 234 28.16 -31.78 -30.43
N SER A 235 29.37 -32.08 -30.92
CA SER A 235 30.64 -31.58 -30.41
C SER A 235 31.14 -30.31 -31.11
N ASP A 236 30.36 -29.72 -32.03
CA ASP A 236 30.77 -28.54 -32.77
C ASP A 236 31.05 -27.36 -31.83
N THR A 237 32.15 -26.66 -32.12
CA THR A 237 32.63 -25.51 -31.36
C THR A 237 33.06 -24.42 -32.32
N VAL A 238 32.61 -23.18 -32.07
CA VAL A 238 32.93 -21.99 -32.88
C VAL A 238 33.68 -20.98 -32.03
N SER A 239 34.84 -20.54 -32.51
CA SER A 239 35.61 -19.45 -31.86
C SER A 239 34.99 -18.08 -32.16
N ILE A 240 34.94 -17.22 -31.16
CA ILE A 240 34.56 -15.80 -31.28
C ILE A 240 35.68 -14.92 -30.73
N HIS A 241 35.88 -13.77 -31.37
CA HIS A 241 36.69 -12.68 -30.83
C HIS A 241 35.77 -11.66 -30.18
N TYR A 242 35.95 -11.40 -28.88
CA TYR A 242 35.15 -10.45 -28.12
C TYR A 242 36.04 -9.68 -27.15
N GLU A 243 36.00 -8.34 -27.20
CA GLU A 243 36.80 -7.43 -26.35
C GLU A 243 38.29 -7.80 -26.27
N GLY A 244 38.90 -8.16 -27.41
CA GLY A 244 40.33 -8.46 -27.50
C GLY A 244 40.75 -9.85 -27.01
N SER A 245 39.80 -10.72 -26.64
CA SER A 245 40.06 -12.11 -26.24
C SER A 245 39.30 -13.11 -27.12
N GLU A 246 39.84 -14.31 -27.27
CA GLU A 246 39.19 -15.41 -28.00
C GLU A 246 38.40 -16.29 -27.04
N TYR A 247 37.13 -16.56 -27.35
CA TYR A 247 36.25 -17.46 -26.62
C TYR A 247 35.69 -18.54 -27.53
N LYS A 248 35.23 -19.66 -26.96
CA LYS A 248 34.64 -20.78 -27.69
C LYS A 248 33.18 -20.96 -27.30
N LEU A 249 32.30 -20.99 -28.30
CA LEU A 249 30.88 -21.32 -28.17
C LEU A 249 30.64 -22.75 -28.66
N SER A 250 29.89 -23.52 -27.90
CA SER A 250 29.43 -24.88 -28.23
C SER A 250 27.95 -25.05 -27.91
N HIS A 251 27.36 -26.18 -28.28
CA HIS A 251 26.00 -26.55 -27.85
C HIS A 251 25.88 -26.49 -26.31
N GLY A 252 24.86 -25.77 -25.83
CA GLY A 252 24.64 -25.58 -24.40
C GLY A 252 25.28 -24.32 -23.81
N SER A 253 26.07 -23.58 -24.60
CA SER A 253 26.67 -22.31 -24.14
C SER A 253 25.60 -21.32 -23.72
N VAL A 254 25.78 -20.74 -22.53
CA VAL A 254 24.91 -19.70 -22.00
C VAL A 254 25.31 -18.38 -22.65
N VAL A 255 24.35 -17.71 -23.28
CA VAL A 255 24.56 -16.39 -23.92
C VAL A 255 23.72 -15.28 -23.27
N ILE A 256 22.67 -15.66 -22.54
CA ILE A 256 21.84 -14.75 -21.75
C ILE A 256 21.66 -15.35 -20.35
N ALA A 257 21.92 -14.55 -19.31
CA ALA A 257 21.66 -14.92 -17.92
C ALA A 257 20.97 -13.75 -17.20
N ALA A 258 19.67 -13.89 -16.91
CA ALA A 258 18.86 -12.77 -16.45
C ALA A 258 18.19 -13.06 -15.09
N VAL A 259 18.61 -12.32 -14.06
CA VAL A 259 17.94 -12.33 -12.75
C VAL A 259 16.79 -11.33 -12.79
N ILE A 260 15.59 -11.84 -12.96
CA ILE A 260 14.37 -11.09 -13.29
C ILE A 260 13.15 -11.62 -12.52
N SER A 261 12.06 -10.86 -12.62
CA SER A 261 10.65 -11.24 -12.34
C SER A 261 10.10 -10.89 -10.96
N CYS A 262 8.82 -10.46 -10.97
CA CYS A 262 7.92 -10.38 -9.81
C CYS A 262 7.69 -11.74 -9.11
N THR A 263 8.01 -12.86 -9.75
CA THR A 263 7.85 -14.22 -9.20
C THR A 263 8.92 -14.59 -8.18
N ASN A 264 10.18 -14.21 -8.42
CA ASN A 264 11.31 -14.56 -7.55
C ASN A 264 11.96 -13.33 -6.89
N ASN A 265 11.93 -12.14 -7.51
CA ASN A 265 12.55 -10.94 -6.95
C ASN A 265 11.77 -10.33 -5.76
N CYS A 266 10.58 -10.84 -5.45
CA CYS A 266 9.84 -10.44 -4.24
C CYS A 266 10.24 -11.25 -3.00
N ASN A 267 11.06 -12.30 -3.14
CA ASN A 267 11.55 -13.12 -2.04
C ASN A 267 12.99 -12.68 -1.69
N PRO A 268 13.23 -12.04 -0.53
CA PRO A 268 14.56 -11.56 -0.16
C PRO A 268 15.58 -12.68 0.00
N SER A 269 15.20 -13.84 0.53
CA SER A 269 16.09 -14.98 0.74
C SER A 269 16.78 -15.44 -0.55
N VAL A 270 16.03 -15.63 -1.65
CA VAL A 270 16.64 -16.11 -2.91
C VAL A 270 17.47 -15.03 -3.62
N MET A 271 17.13 -13.75 -3.45
CA MET A 271 17.89 -12.64 -3.99
C MET A 271 19.20 -12.41 -3.22
N LEU A 272 19.14 -12.50 -1.90
CA LEU A 272 20.32 -12.48 -1.04
C LEU A 272 21.20 -13.71 -1.29
N ALA A 273 20.63 -14.89 -1.50
CA ALA A 273 21.39 -16.07 -1.90
C ALA A 273 22.16 -15.83 -3.21
N ALA A 274 21.52 -15.23 -4.23
CA ALA A 274 22.21 -14.87 -5.46
C ALA A 274 23.35 -13.86 -5.23
N GLY A 275 23.13 -12.85 -4.38
CA GLY A 275 24.14 -11.86 -4.02
C GLY A 275 25.31 -12.45 -3.22
N LEU A 276 25.04 -13.33 -2.25
CA LEU A 276 26.06 -14.00 -1.45
C LEU A 276 26.86 -15.00 -2.29
N LEU A 277 26.22 -15.72 -3.20
CA LEU A 277 26.90 -16.56 -4.18
C LEU A 277 27.82 -15.71 -5.06
N ALA A 278 27.35 -14.56 -5.55
CA ALA A 278 28.17 -13.64 -6.33
C ALA A 278 29.38 -13.12 -5.52
N LYS A 279 29.19 -12.79 -4.24
CA LYS A 279 30.26 -12.39 -3.34
C LYS A 279 31.33 -13.48 -3.20
N LYS A 280 30.92 -14.71 -2.83
CA LYS A 280 31.84 -15.85 -2.69
C LYS A 280 32.56 -16.18 -4.01
N ALA A 281 31.86 -16.11 -5.14
CA ALA A 281 32.44 -16.35 -6.46
C ALA A 281 33.54 -15.32 -6.80
N VAL A 282 33.26 -14.02 -6.60
CA VAL A 282 34.24 -12.95 -6.86
C VAL A 282 35.43 -13.03 -5.91
N GLU A 283 35.21 -13.36 -4.64
CA GLU A 283 36.28 -13.57 -3.64
C GLU A 283 37.15 -14.79 -4.00
N ALA A 284 36.54 -15.83 -4.59
CA ALA A 284 37.24 -16.98 -5.15
C ALA A 284 37.92 -16.70 -6.52
N GLY A 285 37.84 -15.48 -7.04
CA GLY A 285 38.47 -15.08 -8.31
C GLY A 285 37.70 -15.48 -9.57
N LEU A 286 36.48 -16.01 -9.44
CA LEU A 286 35.64 -16.39 -10.58
C LEU A 286 35.05 -15.16 -11.26
N ARG A 287 34.80 -15.28 -12.57
CA ARG A 287 34.20 -14.22 -13.41
C ARG A 287 33.22 -14.82 -14.41
N VAL A 288 32.22 -14.05 -14.78
CA VAL A 288 31.34 -14.36 -15.92
C VAL A 288 32.06 -13.98 -17.22
N LYS A 289 31.95 -14.81 -18.26
CA LYS A 289 32.54 -14.51 -19.57
C LYS A 289 31.87 -13.26 -20.16
N PRO A 290 32.62 -12.26 -20.67
CA PRO A 290 32.09 -10.93 -20.97
C PRO A 290 31.12 -10.90 -22.17
N TYR A 291 31.12 -11.94 -23.02
CA TYR A 291 30.13 -12.05 -24.10
C TYR A 291 28.74 -12.47 -23.61
N ILE A 292 28.62 -12.98 -22.38
CA ILE A 292 27.35 -13.41 -21.80
C ILE A 292 26.57 -12.17 -21.39
N ARG A 293 25.34 -12.04 -21.88
CA ARG A 293 24.49 -10.92 -21.51
C ARG A 293 23.84 -11.19 -20.15
N THR A 294 24.45 -10.64 -19.11
CA THR A 294 23.90 -10.63 -17.75
C THR A 294 23.00 -9.43 -17.52
N SER A 295 21.95 -9.59 -16.70
CA SER A 295 21.08 -8.50 -16.29
C SER A 295 20.41 -8.77 -14.94
N LEU A 296 20.24 -7.71 -14.15
CA LEU A 296 19.44 -7.69 -12.93
C LEU A 296 18.26 -6.73 -13.13
N SER A 297 17.03 -7.23 -13.04
CA SER A 297 15.81 -6.40 -13.16
C SER A 297 14.93 -6.55 -11.92
N PRO A 298 15.20 -5.78 -10.85
CA PRO A 298 14.45 -5.88 -9.60
C PRO A 298 12.96 -5.58 -9.79
N GLY A 299 12.10 -6.28 -9.03
CA GLY A 299 10.65 -6.06 -9.07
C GLY A 299 10.20 -4.77 -8.36
N SER A 300 11.00 -4.27 -7.41
CA SER A 300 10.73 -3.04 -6.67
C SER A 300 12.04 -2.39 -6.19
N GLY A 301 11.98 -1.12 -5.80
CA GLY A 301 13.11 -0.41 -5.20
C GLY A 301 13.61 -1.02 -3.89
N MET A 302 12.75 -1.76 -3.17
CA MET A 302 13.13 -2.44 -1.92
C MET A 302 14.18 -3.53 -2.13
N VAL A 303 14.11 -4.23 -3.26
CA VAL A 303 15.10 -5.24 -3.65
C VAL A 303 16.48 -4.65 -3.79
N THR A 304 16.58 -3.53 -4.50
CA THR A 304 17.82 -2.78 -4.61
C THR A 304 18.32 -2.30 -3.25
N HIS A 305 17.41 -1.84 -2.38
CA HIS A 305 17.75 -1.37 -1.05
C HIS A 305 18.43 -2.45 -0.23
N TYR A 306 17.83 -3.64 -0.09
CA TYR A 306 18.42 -4.69 0.74
C TYR A 306 19.65 -5.34 0.12
N LEU A 307 19.75 -5.45 -1.21
CA LEU A 307 20.97 -5.93 -1.88
C LEU A 307 22.13 -4.95 -1.70
N SER A 308 21.84 -3.65 -1.65
CA SER A 308 22.82 -2.60 -1.39
C SER A 308 23.23 -2.57 0.08
N SER A 309 22.27 -2.60 1.01
CA SER A 309 22.54 -2.51 2.45
C SER A 309 23.24 -3.75 3.02
N SER A 310 23.01 -4.94 2.45
CA SER A 310 23.75 -6.17 2.76
C SER A 310 25.14 -6.21 2.11
N GLY A 311 25.50 -5.23 1.28
CA GLY A 311 26.80 -5.13 0.64
C GLY A 311 27.06 -6.14 -0.47
N VAL A 312 26.03 -6.85 -0.95
CA VAL A 312 26.18 -7.87 -2.00
C VAL A 312 26.02 -7.32 -3.42
N LEU A 313 25.30 -6.20 -3.60
CA LEU A 313 25.07 -5.59 -4.90
C LEU A 313 26.35 -5.29 -5.70
N PRO A 314 27.44 -4.75 -5.12
CA PRO A 314 28.68 -4.53 -5.85
C PRO A 314 29.30 -5.81 -6.45
N PHE A 315 29.08 -6.97 -5.81
CA PHE A 315 29.59 -8.25 -6.30
C PHE A 315 28.76 -8.79 -7.46
N LEU A 316 27.43 -8.58 -7.43
CA LEU A 316 26.55 -8.84 -8.57
C LEU A 316 26.96 -7.99 -9.79
N SER A 317 27.19 -6.68 -9.60
CA SER A 317 27.70 -5.79 -10.65
C SER A 317 29.05 -6.25 -11.21
N LYS A 318 29.99 -6.72 -10.38
CA LYS A 318 31.28 -7.28 -10.84
C LYS A 318 31.14 -8.53 -11.72
N LEU A 319 30.07 -9.30 -11.56
CA LEU A 319 29.72 -10.42 -12.44
C LEU A 319 28.85 -9.99 -13.65
N GLY A 320 28.60 -8.69 -13.81
CA GLY A 320 27.83 -8.10 -14.90
C GLY A 320 26.31 -8.01 -14.66
N PHE A 321 25.82 -8.43 -13.48
CA PHE A 321 24.41 -8.31 -13.10
C PHE A 321 24.07 -6.88 -12.66
N GLU A 322 24.18 -5.94 -13.59
CA GLU A 322 23.81 -4.54 -13.39
C GLU A 322 22.29 -4.34 -13.38
N ILE A 323 21.84 -3.35 -12.61
CA ILE A 323 20.42 -2.97 -12.57
C ILE A 323 20.06 -2.29 -13.89
N VAL A 324 19.35 -3.01 -14.76
CA VAL A 324 18.93 -2.50 -16.08
C VAL A 324 17.59 -1.77 -16.04
N GLY A 325 16.83 -1.90 -14.96
CA GLY A 325 15.54 -1.24 -14.75
C GLY A 325 14.62 -1.98 -13.79
N TYR A 326 13.55 -1.31 -13.36
CA TYR A 326 12.49 -1.89 -12.55
C TYR A 326 11.31 -2.28 -13.43
N GLY A 327 10.98 -3.57 -13.48
CA GLY A 327 9.85 -4.07 -14.28
C GLY A 327 10.15 -5.33 -15.07
N CYS A 328 9.27 -5.65 -16.02
CA CYS A 328 9.23 -6.95 -16.69
C CYS A 328 10.50 -7.31 -17.49
N SER A 329 11.14 -6.34 -18.14
CA SER A 329 12.47 -6.52 -18.76
C SER A 329 12.54 -7.78 -19.67
N THR A 330 13.62 -8.56 -19.57
CA THR A 330 13.86 -9.83 -20.26
C THR A 330 12.70 -10.85 -20.10
N CYS A 331 11.86 -10.73 -19.06
CA CYS A 331 10.74 -11.66 -18.82
C CYS A 331 9.68 -11.60 -19.93
N VAL A 332 9.49 -10.43 -20.57
CA VAL A 332 8.57 -10.23 -21.70
C VAL A 332 9.27 -10.28 -23.06
N GLY A 333 10.54 -10.70 -23.09
CA GLY A 333 11.35 -10.72 -24.32
C GLY A 333 11.98 -9.38 -24.67
N ASN A 334 11.88 -8.37 -23.79
CA ASN A 334 12.58 -7.11 -23.97
C ASN A 334 14.06 -7.26 -23.56
N THR A 335 14.81 -7.95 -24.42
CA THR A 335 16.24 -8.22 -24.23
C THR A 335 17.05 -7.31 -25.13
N ALA A 336 18.08 -6.66 -24.58
CA ALA A 336 19.05 -5.95 -25.41
C ALA A 336 19.70 -6.91 -26.42
N PRO A 337 20.03 -6.44 -27.64
CA PRO A 337 20.61 -7.29 -28.68
C PRO A 337 21.95 -7.90 -28.22
N LEU A 338 22.18 -9.17 -28.54
CA LEU A 338 23.48 -9.83 -28.38
C LEU A 338 24.50 -9.23 -29.35
N SER A 339 25.79 -9.38 -29.04
CA SER A 339 26.86 -8.90 -29.92
C SER A 339 26.85 -9.62 -31.27
N GLU A 340 27.21 -8.90 -32.33
CA GLU A 340 27.27 -9.47 -33.69
C GLU A 340 28.21 -10.67 -33.76
N ALA A 341 29.30 -10.67 -32.98
CA ALA A 341 30.23 -11.79 -32.89
C ALA A 341 29.55 -13.07 -32.40
N VAL A 342 28.72 -12.99 -31.36
CA VAL A 342 27.94 -14.12 -30.85
C VAL A 342 26.88 -14.54 -31.88
N LEU A 343 26.12 -13.58 -32.43
CA LEU A 343 25.09 -13.87 -33.42
C LEU A 343 25.63 -14.60 -34.66
N ASN A 344 26.77 -14.15 -35.18
CA ASN A 344 27.41 -14.75 -36.35
C ASN A 344 27.93 -16.15 -36.04
N ALA A 345 28.54 -16.37 -34.88
CA ALA A 345 29.02 -17.69 -34.49
C ALA A 345 27.89 -18.70 -34.28
N VAL A 346 26.77 -18.28 -33.68
CA VAL A 346 25.58 -19.13 -33.52
C VAL A 346 25.02 -19.56 -34.88
N LYS A 347 24.93 -18.62 -35.83
CA LYS A 347 24.47 -18.92 -37.20
C LYS A 347 25.45 -19.79 -37.98
N GLN A 348 26.75 -19.52 -37.86
CA GLN A 348 27.80 -20.26 -38.58
C GLN A 348 27.90 -21.71 -38.11
N GLY A 349 27.79 -21.95 -36.80
CA GLY A 349 27.87 -23.29 -36.22
C GLY A 349 26.53 -24.01 -36.04
N ASP A 350 25.41 -23.40 -36.43
CA ASP A 350 24.04 -23.91 -36.13
C ASP A 350 23.89 -24.34 -34.65
N LEU A 351 24.45 -23.53 -33.74
CA LEU A 351 24.59 -23.90 -32.34
C LEU A 351 23.27 -23.75 -31.58
N VAL A 352 22.99 -24.70 -30.69
CA VAL A 352 21.88 -24.61 -29.73
C VAL A 352 22.39 -23.87 -28.50
N THR A 353 22.30 -22.53 -28.53
CA THR A 353 22.66 -21.70 -27.36
C THR A 353 21.51 -21.56 -26.37
N CYS A 354 21.89 -21.26 -25.12
CA CYS A 354 21.00 -21.28 -23.98
C CYS A 354 20.81 -19.89 -23.35
N GLY A 355 19.58 -19.60 -22.93
CA GLY A 355 19.23 -18.52 -22.03
C GLY A 355 18.77 -19.07 -20.69
N VAL A 356 19.28 -18.53 -19.59
CA VAL A 356 18.88 -18.92 -18.23
C VAL A 356 18.30 -17.70 -17.53
N LEU A 357 17.09 -17.82 -16.97
CA LEU A 357 16.41 -16.69 -16.34
C LEU A 357 15.59 -17.09 -15.12
N SER A 358 15.41 -16.16 -14.18
CA SER A 358 14.56 -16.38 -12.99
C SER A 358 13.09 -15.97 -13.18
N GLY A 359 12.61 -16.01 -14.43
CA GLY A 359 11.22 -15.73 -14.79
C GLY A 359 10.29 -16.96 -14.74
N ASN A 360 9.13 -16.85 -15.40
CA ASN A 360 8.09 -17.89 -15.38
C ASN A 360 7.71 -18.46 -16.77
N LYS A 361 8.27 -17.92 -17.85
CA LYS A 361 7.97 -18.35 -19.24
C LYS A 361 9.26 -18.47 -20.06
N ASN A 362 9.42 -19.56 -20.79
CA ASN A 362 10.64 -19.95 -21.52
C ASN A 362 10.35 -20.55 -22.92
N PHE A 363 9.32 -20.06 -23.60
CA PHE A 363 9.02 -20.50 -24.96
C PHE A 363 10.19 -20.19 -25.92
N GLU A 364 10.39 -21.03 -26.93
CA GLU A 364 11.39 -20.82 -27.98
C GLU A 364 11.16 -19.48 -28.70
N GLY A 365 12.25 -18.76 -29.04
CA GLY A 365 12.19 -17.45 -29.67
C GLY A 365 11.76 -16.29 -28.75
N ARG A 366 11.46 -16.54 -27.47
CA ARG A 366 11.02 -15.49 -26.53
C ARG A 366 12.10 -14.47 -26.18
N LEU A 367 13.37 -14.90 -26.09
CA LEU A 367 14.49 -14.00 -25.75
C LEU A 367 15.10 -13.34 -26.98
N CYS A 368 15.58 -14.17 -27.91
CA CYS A 368 16.03 -13.80 -29.25
C CYS A 368 16.00 -15.04 -30.14
N ASP A 369 16.00 -14.84 -31.46
CA ASP A 369 16.04 -15.93 -32.46
C ASP A 369 17.30 -16.81 -32.33
N CYS A 370 18.37 -16.25 -31.77
CA CYS A 370 19.63 -16.92 -31.51
C CYS A 370 19.58 -17.97 -30.39
N VAL A 371 18.61 -17.88 -29.47
CA VAL A 371 18.51 -18.74 -28.29
C VAL A 371 17.38 -19.74 -28.48
N ARG A 372 17.77 -20.98 -28.78
CA ARG A 372 16.85 -22.10 -29.04
C ARG A 372 16.43 -22.83 -27.76
N ALA A 373 17.22 -22.72 -26.69
CA ALA A 373 16.95 -23.35 -25.41
C ALA A 373 16.85 -22.32 -24.28
N ASN A 374 15.74 -22.30 -23.55
CA ASN A 374 15.50 -21.37 -22.44
C ASN A 374 15.16 -22.14 -21.15
N TYR A 375 15.89 -21.83 -20.08
CA TYR A 375 15.73 -22.47 -18.78
C TYR A 375 15.28 -21.47 -17.72
N LEU A 376 14.22 -21.82 -16.99
CA LEU A 376 13.78 -21.12 -15.79
C LEU A 376 14.53 -21.70 -14.60
N ALA A 377 15.18 -20.85 -13.80
CA ALA A 377 15.97 -21.27 -12.65
C ALA A 377 15.84 -20.27 -11.50
N SER A 378 16.19 -20.67 -10.28
CA SER A 378 16.25 -19.73 -9.15
C SER A 378 17.34 -18.66 -9.36
N PRO A 379 17.21 -17.44 -8.79
CA PRO A 379 18.23 -16.39 -8.88
C PRO A 379 19.69 -16.86 -8.64
N PRO A 380 20.02 -17.66 -7.60
CA PRO A 380 21.39 -18.15 -7.42
C PRO A 380 21.83 -19.14 -8.52
N LEU A 381 20.92 -19.98 -9.05
CA LEU A 381 21.23 -20.86 -10.18
C LEU A 381 21.49 -20.09 -11.47
N VAL A 382 20.78 -18.97 -11.71
CA VAL A 382 21.06 -18.09 -12.86
C VAL A 382 22.50 -17.57 -12.78
N VAL A 383 22.93 -17.12 -11.60
CA VAL A 383 24.31 -16.65 -11.38
C VAL A 383 25.31 -17.80 -11.56
N ALA A 384 25.01 -19.00 -11.05
CA ALA A 384 25.86 -20.18 -11.20
C ALA A 384 26.05 -20.59 -12.67
N TYR A 385 24.98 -20.64 -13.46
CA TYR A 385 25.06 -20.94 -14.89
C TYR A 385 25.74 -19.82 -15.69
N ALA A 386 25.64 -18.56 -15.26
CA ALA A 386 26.39 -17.46 -15.86
C ALA A 386 27.90 -17.62 -15.64
N ILE A 387 28.32 -18.03 -14.43
CA ILE A 387 29.73 -18.28 -14.10
C ILE A 387 30.26 -19.48 -14.90
N ALA A 388 29.52 -20.60 -14.92
CA ALA A 388 29.89 -21.77 -15.71
C ALA A 388 29.93 -21.47 -17.24
N GLY A 389 29.03 -20.60 -17.70
CA GLY A 389 28.89 -20.21 -19.11
C GLY A 389 28.33 -21.32 -20.00
N THR A 390 27.80 -22.41 -19.44
CA THR A 390 27.18 -23.52 -20.14
C THR A 390 26.14 -24.20 -19.25
N VAL A 391 25.06 -24.73 -19.85
CA VAL A 391 24.11 -25.61 -19.14
C VAL A 391 24.55 -27.09 -19.18
N ASN A 392 25.52 -27.42 -20.04
CA ASN A 392 26.08 -28.76 -20.21
C ASN A 392 27.20 -29.02 -19.16
N ILE A 393 26.88 -28.81 -17.89
CA ILE A 393 27.79 -28.96 -16.74
C ILE A 393 27.09 -29.78 -15.66
N ASP A 394 27.83 -30.68 -15.02
CA ASP A 394 27.44 -31.34 -13.78
C ASP A 394 28.15 -30.65 -12.60
N PHE A 395 27.39 -29.87 -11.83
CA PHE A 395 27.92 -29.11 -10.68
C PHE A 395 28.47 -29.98 -9.54
N GLN A 396 28.18 -31.29 -9.52
CA GLN A 396 28.72 -32.20 -8.50
C GLN A 396 30.11 -32.70 -8.85
N THR A 397 30.41 -32.85 -10.14
CA THR A 397 31.64 -33.50 -10.61
C THR A 397 32.59 -32.56 -11.34
N GLU A 398 32.12 -31.41 -11.81
CA GLU A 398 32.90 -30.45 -12.59
C GLU A 398 33.07 -29.11 -11.85
N PRO A 399 34.29 -28.54 -11.83
CA PRO A 399 34.54 -27.24 -11.23
C PRO A 399 33.98 -26.09 -12.09
N LEU A 400 33.60 -24.99 -11.43
CA LEU A 400 33.20 -23.74 -12.09
C LEU A 400 34.40 -22.97 -12.65
N GLY A 401 35.56 -23.14 -12.02
CA GLY A 401 36.82 -22.50 -12.39
C GLY A 401 37.92 -22.81 -11.39
N ILE A 402 39.05 -22.13 -11.56
CA ILE A 402 40.24 -22.29 -10.73
C ILE A 402 40.48 -20.98 -9.99
N ASP A 403 40.73 -21.04 -8.69
CA ASP A 403 41.03 -19.85 -7.88
C ASP A 403 42.46 -19.31 -8.15
N PRO A 404 42.82 -18.12 -7.64
CA PRO A 404 44.17 -17.57 -7.81
C PRO A 404 45.31 -18.42 -7.21
N THR A 405 44.99 -19.40 -6.35
CA THR A 405 45.96 -20.31 -5.72
C THR A 405 46.14 -21.62 -6.51
N GLY A 406 45.34 -21.83 -7.57
CA GLY A 406 45.37 -23.03 -8.39
C GLY A 406 44.43 -24.14 -7.93
N LYS A 407 43.49 -23.87 -7.00
CA LYS A 407 42.52 -24.85 -6.51
C LYS A 407 41.24 -24.81 -7.35
N ASP A 408 40.72 -25.99 -7.68
CA ASP A 408 39.39 -26.15 -8.29
C ASP A 408 38.29 -25.64 -7.35
N VAL A 409 37.42 -24.77 -7.87
CA VAL A 409 36.27 -24.22 -7.15
C VAL A 409 35.00 -24.84 -7.68
N TYR A 410 34.29 -25.59 -6.84
CA TYR A 410 33.02 -26.23 -7.16
C TYR A 410 31.84 -25.35 -6.74
N LEU A 411 30.64 -25.64 -7.26
CA LEU A 411 29.44 -24.90 -6.88
C LEU A 411 29.19 -24.93 -5.37
N GLN A 412 29.40 -26.08 -4.73
CA GLN A 412 29.26 -26.26 -3.28
C GLN A 412 30.18 -25.33 -2.46
N ASP A 413 31.33 -24.93 -2.99
CA ASP A 413 32.30 -24.10 -2.26
C ASP A 413 31.81 -22.64 -2.16
N ILE A 414 31.05 -22.19 -3.15
CA ILE A 414 30.54 -20.81 -3.25
C ILE A 414 29.04 -20.69 -2.98
N TRP A 415 28.33 -21.81 -2.85
CA TRP A 415 26.90 -21.81 -2.54
C TRP A 415 26.69 -21.32 -1.11
N PRO A 416 25.84 -20.30 -0.88
CA PRO A 416 25.58 -19.82 0.46
C PRO A 416 24.73 -20.85 1.22
N SER A 417 25.05 -21.09 2.49
CA SER A 417 24.20 -21.94 3.33
C SER A 417 22.88 -21.24 3.64
N ARG A 418 21.84 -21.99 3.97
CA ARG A 418 20.53 -21.41 4.34
C ARG A 418 20.64 -20.52 5.57
N GLU A 419 21.48 -20.90 6.53
CA GLU A 419 21.78 -20.13 7.74
C GLU A 419 22.49 -18.82 7.43
N GLU A 420 23.44 -18.82 6.47
CA GLU A 420 24.12 -17.60 6.03
C GLU A 420 23.14 -16.61 5.38
N VAL A 421 22.27 -17.10 4.49
CA VAL A 421 21.24 -16.28 3.83
C VAL A 421 20.30 -15.68 4.86
N HIS A 422 19.81 -16.52 5.78
CA HIS A 422 18.87 -16.11 6.81
C HIS A 422 19.45 -15.04 7.74
N ARG A 423 20.70 -15.20 8.20
CA ARG A 423 21.36 -14.19 9.03
C ARG A 423 21.43 -12.83 8.34
N VAL A 424 21.80 -12.81 7.06
CA VAL A 424 21.90 -11.55 6.29
C VAL A 424 20.51 -10.93 6.04
N GLU A 425 19.50 -11.76 5.81
CA GLU A 425 18.12 -11.33 5.68
C GLU A 425 17.61 -10.67 6.97
N GLU A 426 17.85 -11.29 8.13
CA GLU A 426 17.47 -10.72 9.43
C GLU A 426 18.22 -9.42 9.75
N GLU A 427 19.55 -9.40 9.56
CA GLU A 427 20.39 -8.26 9.89
C GLU A 427 20.17 -7.04 8.98
N HIS A 428 19.92 -7.25 7.69
CA HIS A 428 19.93 -6.18 6.69
C HIS A 428 18.60 -5.91 6.02
N VAL A 429 17.71 -6.90 5.86
CA VAL A 429 16.37 -6.68 5.27
C VAL A 429 15.42 -6.28 6.38
N ILE A 430 15.26 -7.14 7.38
CA ILE A 430 14.25 -7.00 8.43
C ILE A 430 14.56 -5.76 9.29
N LEU A 431 15.79 -5.64 9.80
CA LEU A 431 16.22 -4.46 10.59
C LEU A 431 16.14 -3.12 9.85
N SER A 432 16.48 -3.07 8.55
CA SER A 432 16.43 -1.82 7.76
C SER A 432 14.99 -1.47 7.35
N MET A 433 14.19 -2.47 7.00
CA MET A 433 12.75 -2.32 6.76
C MET A 433 12.05 -1.85 8.03
N PHE A 434 12.37 -2.40 9.20
CA PHE A 434 11.81 -1.95 10.48
C PHE A 434 12.20 -0.51 10.82
N LYS A 435 13.44 -0.11 10.55
CA LYS A 435 13.87 1.28 10.76
C LYS A 435 13.14 2.22 9.79
N ALA A 436 12.97 1.81 8.53
CA ALA A 436 12.25 2.58 7.53
C ALA A 436 10.72 2.62 7.74
N LEU A 437 10.09 1.51 8.17
CA LEU A 437 8.67 1.38 8.50
C LEU A 437 8.33 2.13 9.80
N LYS A 438 9.20 2.08 10.82
CA LYS A 438 9.06 2.91 12.03
C LYS A 438 9.22 4.40 11.76
N GLU A 439 10.02 4.78 10.76
CA GLU A 439 10.17 6.18 10.35
C GLU A 439 9.07 6.67 9.38
N LYS A 440 8.39 5.78 8.62
CA LYS A 440 7.57 6.15 7.43
C LYS A 440 6.41 5.17 7.13
N ILE A 441 5.32 5.25 7.90
CA ILE A 441 3.97 4.88 7.43
C ILE A 441 3.01 5.99 7.89
N GLU A 442 2.32 6.63 6.93
CA GLU A 442 1.13 7.44 7.22
C GLU A 442 -0.09 6.58 6.88
N LEU A 443 -0.96 6.34 7.88
CA LEU A 443 -2.25 5.65 7.75
C LEU A 443 -3.39 6.66 7.95
N ASP A 444 -4.60 6.32 7.52
CA ASP A 444 -5.77 7.13 7.90
C ASP A 444 -6.10 6.97 9.40
N VAL A 445 -6.84 7.95 9.95
CA VAL A 445 -7.09 8.03 11.41
C VAL A 445 -7.96 6.88 11.92
N PHE A 446 -8.82 6.33 11.06
CA PHE A 446 -9.73 5.24 11.43
C PHE A 446 -8.97 3.91 11.51
N GLU A 447 -8.22 3.57 10.47
CA GLU A 447 -7.37 2.36 10.41
C GLU A 447 -6.30 2.38 11.52
N ALA A 448 -5.72 3.55 11.80
CA ALA A 448 -4.78 3.72 12.90
C ALA A 448 -5.47 3.51 14.26
N ALA A 449 -6.66 4.08 14.48
CA ALA A 449 -7.39 3.94 15.73
C ALA A 449 -7.89 2.50 15.98
N GLU A 450 -8.35 1.79 14.95
CA GLU A 450 -8.68 0.36 15.02
C GLU A 450 -7.46 -0.50 15.40
N LEU A 451 -6.30 -0.23 14.81
CA LEU A 451 -5.05 -0.91 15.16
C LEU A 451 -4.71 -0.72 16.64
N TYR A 452 -4.69 0.52 17.12
CA TYR A 452 -4.37 0.81 18.52
C TYR A 452 -5.43 0.24 19.49
N GLN A 453 -6.71 0.26 19.13
CA GLN A 453 -7.77 -0.38 19.92
C GLN A 453 -7.59 -1.90 20.00
N LYS A 454 -7.25 -2.56 18.88
CA LYS A 454 -6.98 -4.01 18.80
C LYS A 454 -5.76 -4.42 19.62
N GLU A 455 -4.77 -3.53 19.76
CA GLU A 455 -3.57 -3.75 20.56
C GLU A 455 -3.74 -3.37 22.05
N GLY A 456 -4.94 -2.95 22.47
CA GLY A 456 -5.21 -2.55 23.85
C GLY A 456 -4.45 -1.27 24.26
N ILE A 457 -3.99 -0.50 23.28
CA ILE A 457 -3.25 0.74 23.49
C ILE A 457 -4.28 1.86 23.68
N PRO A 458 -4.40 2.45 24.87
CA PRO A 458 -5.37 3.50 25.12
C PRO A 458 -5.02 4.74 24.31
N LEU A 459 -5.97 5.17 23.48
CA LEU A 459 -5.85 6.36 22.67
C LEU A 459 -6.36 7.58 23.44
N ILE A 460 -5.69 8.69 23.23
CA ILE A 460 -6.14 10.00 23.69
C ILE A 460 -6.14 10.96 22.49
N ILE A 461 -7.13 11.83 22.43
CA ILE A 461 -7.17 12.89 21.42
C ILE A 461 -6.59 14.14 22.04
N LEU A 462 -5.44 14.56 21.53
CA LEU A 462 -4.83 15.84 21.88
C LEU A 462 -5.36 16.90 20.93
N ALA A 463 -6.18 17.80 21.45
CA ALA A 463 -6.82 18.83 20.65
C ALA A 463 -6.63 20.24 21.22
N GLY A 464 -6.73 21.24 20.33
CA GLY A 464 -6.58 22.65 20.67
C GLY A 464 -7.83 23.27 21.31
N LYS A 465 -7.82 24.60 21.47
CA LYS A 465 -8.98 25.36 21.96
C LYS A 465 -10.20 25.12 21.05
N LYS A 466 -11.39 25.02 21.67
CA LYS A 466 -12.67 24.73 21.02
C LYS A 466 -12.79 23.31 20.41
N TYR A 467 -12.05 22.33 20.93
CA TYR A 467 -12.32 20.92 20.61
C TYR A 467 -13.77 20.55 20.94
N GLY A 468 -14.46 19.92 20.00
CA GLY A 468 -15.90 19.60 20.13
C GLY A 468 -16.85 20.79 19.92
N SER A 469 -16.38 21.99 19.56
CA SER A 469 -17.30 23.10 19.25
C SER A 469 -17.91 22.94 17.86
N GLY A 470 -19.24 22.89 17.77
CA GLY A 470 -19.96 22.75 16.49
C GLY A 470 -21.43 22.42 16.70
N ASN A 471 -22.01 21.71 15.74
CA ASN A 471 -23.37 21.15 15.84
C ASN A 471 -23.37 19.98 16.86
N SER A 472 -24.43 19.81 17.65
CA SER A 472 -24.57 18.83 18.76
C SER A 472 -24.65 17.35 18.33
N ARG A 473 -24.20 17.03 17.10
CA ARG A 473 -24.17 15.70 16.47
C ARG A 473 -23.25 14.77 17.30
N ASP A 474 -23.82 14.11 18.31
CA ASP A 474 -23.11 13.43 19.41
C ASP A 474 -22.15 12.29 19.01
N TRP A 475 -22.18 11.89 17.74
CA TRP A 475 -21.15 11.09 17.09
C TRP A 475 -19.72 11.66 17.23
N ALA A 476 -19.55 12.97 17.44
CA ALA A 476 -18.25 13.57 17.74
C ALA A 476 -17.66 13.09 19.09
N ALA A 477 -18.49 12.59 20.01
CA ALA A 477 -18.07 11.91 21.24
C ALA A 477 -18.16 10.38 21.09
N LYS A 478 -19.22 9.85 20.47
CA LYS A 478 -19.40 8.40 20.27
C LYS A 478 -18.35 7.79 19.34
N GLY A 479 -17.94 8.47 18.27
CA GLY A 479 -16.91 7.99 17.34
C GLY A 479 -15.57 7.75 18.05
N PRO A 480 -14.99 8.75 18.72
CA PRO A 480 -13.79 8.56 19.55
C PRO A 480 -13.97 7.53 20.68
N TYR A 481 -15.13 7.49 21.34
CA TYR A 481 -15.43 6.50 22.38
C TYR A 481 -15.48 5.06 21.84
N LEU A 482 -16.06 4.87 20.64
CA LEU A 482 -16.12 3.58 19.96
C LEU A 482 -14.76 3.14 19.42
N LEU A 483 -13.86 4.08 19.18
CA LEU A 483 -12.47 3.88 18.75
C LEU A 483 -11.47 4.08 19.92
N THR A 484 -11.86 3.72 21.15
CA THR A 484 -10.96 3.66 22.31
C THR A 484 -11.18 2.39 23.13
N PRO A 485 -10.19 1.92 23.91
CA PRO A 485 -10.43 0.92 24.94
C PRO A 485 -11.01 1.60 26.18
N CYS A 486 -12.25 1.26 26.56
CA CYS A 486 -12.87 1.72 27.80
C CYS A 486 -12.84 0.57 28.82
N GLU A 487 -12.19 0.74 29.98
CA GLU A 487 -12.32 -0.17 31.11
C GLU A 487 -13.79 -0.19 31.58
N ARG A 488 -14.48 -1.31 31.33
CA ARG A 488 -15.83 -1.58 31.90
C ARG A 488 -15.70 -2.52 33.08
N GLU A 489 -15.66 -1.98 34.30
CA GLU A 489 -16.13 -2.72 35.48
C GLU A 489 -17.65 -2.58 35.60
N GLY A 490 -18.32 -3.71 35.80
CA GLY A 490 -19.72 -3.91 35.43
C GLY A 490 -20.79 -3.16 36.23
N LYS A 491 -21.90 -2.85 35.54
CA LYS A 491 -23.29 -3.06 35.97
C LYS A 491 -24.27 -2.81 34.81
N SER A 492 -25.30 -3.64 34.77
CA SER A 492 -26.44 -3.65 33.83
C SER A 492 -27.17 -2.29 33.74
N LEU A 493 -27.64 -1.92 32.54
CA LEU A 493 -28.93 -1.23 32.31
C LEU A 493 -29.25 -1.10 30.80
N SER A 494 -30.51 -1.37 30.45
CA SER A 494 -31.18 -1.02 29.19
C SER A 494 -32.62 -0.60 29.52
N PRO A 495 -33.39 0.07 28.63
CA PRO A 495 -33.06 1.11 27.65
C PRO A 495 -33.85 2.42 27.93
N LEU A 496 -33.26 3.61 27.69
CA LEU A 496 -34.00 4.88 27.61
C LEU A 496 -33.43 5.78 26.50
N VAL A 497 -34.33 6.31 25.69
CA VAL A 497 -34.16 7.33 24.64
C VAL A 497 -34.93 8.59 25.10
N PRO A 498 -34.65 9.83 24.69
CA PRO A 498 -33.34 10.45 24.45
C PRO A 498 -33.11 11.64 25.41
N THR A 499 -31.94 11.72 26.05
CA THR A 499 -31.43 12.98 26.62
C THR A 499 -29.95 13.11 26.27
N CYS A 500 -29.58 14.32 25.89
CA CYS A 500 -28.21 14.75 25.60
C CYS A 500 -27.22 14.25 26.66
N ASP A 501 -26.01 13.95 26.20
CA ASP A 501 -24.79 13.54 26.94
C ASP A 501 -24.62 12.05 27.26
N PRO A 502 -23.87 11.31 26.40
CA PRO A 502 -22.96 10.28 26.85
C PRO A 502 -21.65 10.93 27.32
N GLU A 503 -21.41 10.86 28.63
CA GLU A 503 -20.24 11.39 29.35
C GLU A 503 -18.90 11.02 28.70
N VAL A 504 -18.13 12.04 28.30
CA VAL A 504 -16.68 11.96 28.10
C VAL A 504 -16.05 11.71 29.47
N LEU A 505 -15.39 10.56 29.65
CA LEU A 505 -14.87 10.09 30.95
C LEU A 505 -13.83 11.02 31.63
N ALA A 506 -13.29 12.02 30.93
CA ALA A 506 -12.68 13.22 31.51
C ALA A 506 -12.36 14.25 30.41
N GLU A 507 -12.82 15.49 30.56
CA GLU A 507 -12.33 16.63 29.79
C GLU A 507 -11.17 17.27 30.57
N ILE A 508 -9.92 17.03 30.15
CA ILE A 508 -8.75 17.64 30.81
C ILE A 508 -8.64 19.09 30.33
N ARG A 509 -9.27 20.01 31.06
CA ARG A 509 -9.21 21.44 30.79
C ARG A 509 -7.98 22.07 31.41
N ASN A 510 -7.30 22.89 30.61
CA ASN A 510 -6.07 23.57 30.99
C ASN A 510 -6.41 24.84 31.78
N GLU A 511 -6.29 24.81 33.12
CA GLU A 511 -6.67 25.94 33.98
C GLU A 511 -5.56 27.00 34.20
N SER A 512 -4.35 26.92 33.60
CA SER A 512 -3.27 27.91 33.87
C SER A 512 -2.54 28.54 32.66
N VAL A 513 -2.44 27.86 31.50
CA VAL A 513 -1.48 28.19 30.42
C VAL A 513 -2.01 29.17 29.34
N PRO A 514 -1.15 29.96 28.68
CA PRO A 514 -1.55 30.89 27.60
C PRO A 514 -1.62 30.21 26.22
N PRO A 515 -2.27 30.83 25.21
CA PRO A 515 -2.43 30.23 23.87
C PRO A 515 -1.15 30.21 23.01
N GLU A 516 -0.03 30.74 23.51
CA GLU A 516 1.15 31.06 22.71
C GLU A 516 2.03 29.84 22.39
N LYS A 517 1.78 28.66 22.98
CA LYS A 517 2.80 27.60 23.08
C LYS A 517 2.25 26.17 22.98
N PRO A 518 2.89 25.27 22.19
CA PRO A 518 2.66 23.82 22.26
C PRO A 518 3.28 23.20 23.54
N PHE A 519 2.59 22.25 24.17
CA PHE A 519 2.94 21.78 25.52
C PHE A 519 4.22 20.92 25.59
N GLY A 520 4.19 19.70 25.05
CA GLY A 520 5.32 18.75 25.16
C GLY A 520 5.04 17.33 24.65
N LEU A 521 4.18 17.19 23.63
CA LEU A 521 3.51 15.93 23.23
C LEU A 521 3.47 15.79 21.68
N THR A 522 4.32 14.97 21.05
CA THR A 522 4.30 14.67 19.60
C THR A 522 3.01 13.94 19.25
N SER A 523 2.77 13.76 17.95
CA SER A 523 2.02 12.57 17.49
C SER A 523 2.60 11.25 18.04
N GLU A 524 3.91 11.16 18.25
CA GLU A 524 4.65 9.98 18.75
C GLU A 524 4.59 9.83 20.29
N THR A 525 3.41 9.93 20.90
CA THR A 525 3.22 10.00 22.37
C THR A 525 2.73 8.72 23.05
N CYS A 526 3.01 8.63 24.35
CA CYS A 526 2.41 7.67 25.29
C CYS A 526 2.31 8.35 26.67
N VAL A 527 1.15 8.29 27.33
CA VAL A 527 0.84 9.13 28.50
C VAL A 527 0.10 8.32 29.58
N GLN A 528 0.68 8.22 30.79
CA GLN A 528 -0.02 7.68 31.96
C GLN A 528 -0.93 8.74 32.59
N THR A 529 -2.25 8.54 32.49
CA THR A 529 -3.20 9.19 33.40
C THR A 529 -3.33 8.35 34.68
N ARG A 530 -3.49 8.98 35.86
CA ARG A 530 -3.76 8.27 37.13
C ARG A 530 -5.15 8.64 37.64
N ARG A 531 -5.94 7.64 38.01
CA ARG A 531 -7.31 7.83 38.51
C ARG A 531 -7.35 7.94 40.03
N ALA A 532 -8.13 8.88 40.55
CA ALA A 532 -8.43 8.97 41.98
C ALA A 532 -9.35 7.81 42.41
N LYS A 533 -9.31 7.44 43.70
CA LYS A 533 -10.24 6.46 44.28
C LYS A 533 -11.53 7.07 44.84
N GLU A 534 -11.55 8.38 45.05
CA GLU A 534 -12.74 9.16 45.36
C GLU A 534 -12.78 10.38 44.44
N VAL A 535 -13.93 10.59 43.79
CA VAL A 535 -14.17 11.67 42.82
C VAL A 535 -15.30 12.53 43.38
N ASP A 536 -14.97 13.77 43.78
CA ASP A 536 -15.93 14.78 44.22
C ASP A 536 -16.52 15.52 42.99
N PRO A 537 -17.85 15.73 42.87
CA PRO A 537 -18.47 16.32 41.67
C PRO A 537 -18.02 17.76 41.37
N SER A 538 -17.42 18.46 42.34
CA SER A 538 -16.84 19.79 42.17
C SER A 538 -15.35 19.80 41.81
N THR A 539 -14.70 18.63 41.72
CA THR A 539 -13.25 18.54 41.60
C THR A 539 -12.84 17.72 40.37
N VAL A 540 -12.30 18.41 39.35
CA VAL A 540 -11.66 17.78 38.19
C VAL A 540 -10.37 17.08 38.65
N ALA A 541 -10.20 15.80 38.31
CA ALA A 541 -9.09 14.96 38.76
C ALA A 541 -7.71 15.55 38.36
N LEU A 542 -6.86 15.80 39.36
CA LEU A 542 -5.48 16.26 39.22
C LEU A 542 -4.51 15.07 39.14
N ALA A 543 -3.70 14.99 38.08
CA ALA A 543 -2.61 14.03 37.95
C ALA A 543 -1.25 14.67 38.28
N THR A 544 -0.34 13.94 38.93
CA THR A 544 0.94 14.46 39.43
C THR A 544 2.08 13.44 39.29
N LEU A 545 3.32 13.96 39.27
CA LEU A 545 4.57 13.20 39.35
C LEU A 545 5.41 13.74 40.52
N PRO A 546 6.06 12.88 41.33
CA PRO A 546 6.71 13.32 42.57
C PRO A 546 8.20 13.66 42.40
N SER A 547 8.70 14.56 43.25
CA SER A 547 10.06 14.51 43.77
C SER A 547 10.12 14.95 45.24
N ALA A 548 11.25 14.65 45.88
CA ALA A 548 11.42 14.34 47.29
C ALA A 548 11.56 15.54 48.26
N GLU A 549 11.23 15.25 49.52
CA GLU A 549 11.50 15.99 50.78
C GLU A 549 10.57 17.17 51.15
N SER A 550 10.08 17.20 52.39
CA SER A 550 9.01 18.09 52.90
C SER A 550 8.97 18.03 54.45
N PRO A 551 8.12 18.76 55.21
CA PRO A 551 7.00 19.66 54.85
C PRO A 551 7.16 21.06 55.55
N PRO A 552 6.14 21.92 55.82
CA PRO A 552 4.72 21.91 55.44
C PRO A 552 4.14 23.23 54.84
N GLU A 553 2.99 23.04 54.18
CA GLU A 553 1.78 23.89 54.10
C GLU A 553 1.71 25.26 53.37
N TYR A 554 0.65 25.30 52.54
CA TYR A 554 -0.08 26.38 51.85
C TYR A 554 0.37 26.87 50.46
N LEU A 555 -0.52 26.55 49.51
CA LEU A 555 -0.55 26.76 48.06
C LEU A 555 -0.63 28.24 47.66
N ALA A 556 0.24 28.69 46.74
CA ALA A 556 -0.02 29.82 45.85
C ALA A 556 0.90 29.79 44.60
N ALA A 557 0.25 29.72 43.44
CA ALA A 557 0.62 30.17 42.08
C ALA A 557 2.12 30.35 41.71
N GLY A 558 2.61 29.48 40.81
CA GLY A 558 3.89 29.62 40.08
C GLY A 558 3.72 29.62 38.56
N GLU A 559 4.70 30.21 37.87
CA GLU A 559 4.66 30.99 36.63
C GLU A 559 4.43 30.28 35.27
N ARG A 560 3.83 31.02 34.30
CA ARG A 560 3.66 30.63 32.88
C ARG A 560 4.98 30.61 32.12
N ILE A 561 5.27 29.52 31.40
CA ILE A 561 6.38 29.48 30.43
C ILE A 561 5.87 29.83 29.03
N HIS A 562 6.36 30.95 28.51
CA HIS A 562 6.07 31.45 27.17
C HIS A 562 6.89 30.67 26.08
N PRO A 563 6.55 30.78 24.79
CA PRO A 563 7.24 30.04 23.72
C PRO A 563 8.64 30.58 23.42
N ARG A 564 9.44 29.82 22.65
CA ARG A 564 10.61 30.35 21.94
C ARG A 564 10.72 29.74 20.54
N THR A 565 11.06 30.58 19.57
CA THR A 565 11.22 30.28 18.15
C THR A 565 12.55 29.63 17.77
N SER A 566 13.45 29.38 18.73
CA SER A 566 14.86 29.03 18.46
C SER A 566 15.21 27.53 18.55
N GLY A 567 14.25 26.63 18.70
CA GLY A 567 14.48 25.18 18.57
C GLY A 567 15.34 24.49 19.65
N ARG A 568 15.56 25.09 20.84
CA ARG A 568 16.20 24.39 21.97
C ARG A 568 15.16 23.96 23.02
N CYS A 569 15.27 22.72 23.49
CA CYS A 569 14.42 22.14 24.53
C CYS A 569 14.75 22.70 25.91
N ALA A 570 13.72 22.89 26.75
CA ALA A 570 13.88 23.20 28.16
C ALA A 570 13.48 21.98 28.99
N ASP A 571 14.41 21.51 29.81
CA ASP A 571 14.28 20.34 30.68
C ASP A 571 13.79 20.78 32.07
N SER A 572 12.74 20.15 32.58
CA SER A 572 12.17 20.43 33.91
C SER A 572 12.49 19.35 34.96
N GLY A 573 13.40 18.42 34.69
CA GLY A 573 14.05 17.63 35.75
C GLY A 573 13.27 16.44 36.33
N SER A 574 12.24 15.91 35.66
CA SER A 574 11.58 14.66 36.05
C SER A 574 11.56 13.67 34.88
N GLY A 575 12.20 12.51 35.03
CA GLY A 575 12.58 11.56 33.97
C GLY A 575 11.46 10.81 33.22
N VAL A 576 10.47 11.52 32.67
CA VAL A 576 9.46 10.99 31.75
C VAL A 576 9.70 11.56 30.35
N LYS A 577 9.70 10.67 29.34
CA LYS A 577 10.12 10.91 27.93
C LYS A 577 9.44 12.11 27.27
N SER A 578 10.15 12.71 26.30
CA SER A 578 9.86 14.06 25.76
C SER A 578 9.38 14.08 24.31
N HIS A 579 8.70 15.19 24.00
CA HIS A 579 8.11 15.52 22.70
C HIS A 579 7.79 17.06 22.62
N LEU A 580 7.25 17.71 21.55
CA LEU A 580 7.02 17.24 20.17
C LEU A 580 5.81 17.81 19.34
N VAL A 581 4.89 18.61 19.90
CA VAL A 581 3.51 18.77 19.33
C VAL A 581 3.40 19.35 17.91
N ARG A 582 2.45 18.82 17.10
CA ARG A 582 1.80 19.57 16.00
C ARG A 582 0.29 19.73 16.22
N LEU A 583 -0.16 20.98 16.31
CA LEU A 583 -1.57 21.36 16.45
C LEU A 583 -2.19 21.67 15.08
N LEU A 584 -3.44 21.26 14.86
CA LEU A 584 -4.29 21.71 13.76
C LEU A 584 -5.56 22.39 14.30
N THR A 585 -6.06 23.38 13.59
CA THR A 585 -7.24 24.20 13.94
C THR A 585 -8.49 23.67 13.24
N TYR A 586 -9.57 23.44 13.98
CA TYR A 586 -10.85 23.01 13.42
C TYR A 586 -11.56 24.16 12.66
N LEU A 587 -12.36 23.80 11.65
CA LEU A 587 -13.11 24.70 10.78
C LEU A 587 -14.62 24.39 10.91
N PRO A 588 -15.41 25.27 11.55
CA PRO A 588 -16.79 24.97 11.97
C PRO A 588 -17.86 25.34 10.92
N GLY A 589 -19.10 24.88 11.17
CA GLY A 589 -20.31 25.30 10.45
C GLY A 589 -21.28 24.15 10.15
N ARG A 590 -22.16 24.35 9.16
CA ARG A 590 -22.94 23.32 8.47
C ARG A 590 -22.92 23.55 6.96
N PRO A 591 -23.03 22.51 6.11
CA PRO A 591 -23.05 22.67 4.67
C PRO A 591 -24.19 23.60 4.19
N VAL A 592 -23.92 24.40 3.17
CA VAL A 592 -24.91 25.27 2.51
C VAL A 592 -26.08 24.45 1.94
N ALA A 593 -25.86 23.21 1.51
CA ALA A 593 -26.89 22.29 1.02
C ALA A 593 -28.03 22.02 2.03
N GLU A 594 -27.77 22.22 3.33
CA GLU A 594 -28.76 21.95 4.39
C GLU A 594 -29.64 23.18 4.72
N ILE A 595 -29.47 24.32 4.05
CA ILE A 595 -30.17 25.56 4.38
C ILE A 595 -30.85 26.21 3.16
N PRO A 596 -31.94 26.97 3.36
CA PRO A 596 -32.56 27.70 2.26
C PRO A 596 -31.67 28.86 1.80
N PHE A 597 -31.59 29.06 0.48
CA PHE A 597 -30.81 30.16 -0.10
C PHE A 597 -31.51 31.50 0.07
N SER A 598 -30.76 32.50 0.53
CA SER A 598 -31.17 33.90 0.51
C SER A 598 -30.29 34.67 -0.49
N ALA A 599 -30.85 35.75 -1.06
CA ALA A 599 -30.11 36.61 -1.99
C ALA A 599 -28.80 37.16 -1.37
N GLN A 600 -28.82 37.47 -0.07
CA GLN A 600 -27.64 37.94 0.67
C GLN A 600 -26.59 36.83 0.86
N LEU A 601 -27.02 35.60 1.15
CA LEU A 601 -26.10 34.47 1.27
C LEU A 601 -25.43 34.17 -0.07
N LEU A 602 -26.19 34.15 -1.17
CA LEU A 602 -25.66 33.93 -2.52
C LEU A 602 -24.63 35.01 -2.92
N TYR A 603 -24.92 36.27 -2.60
CA TYR A 603 -23.96 37.37 -2.75
C TYR A 603 -22.68 37.12 -1.94
N ASN A 604 -22.81 36.70 -0.67
CA ASN A 604 -21.65 36.41 0.18
C ASN A 604 -20.81 35.24 -0.36
N ILE A 605 -21.45 34.21 -0.93
CA ILE A 605 -20.77 33.05 -1.53
C ILE A 605 -19.95 33.48 -2.75
N GLY A 606 -20.55 34.27 -3.65
CA GLY A 606 -19.81 34.82 -4.80
C GLY A 606 -18.63 35.68 -4.37
N ARG A 607 -18.81 36.53 -3.34
CA ARG A 607 -17.75 37.35 -2.78
C ARG A 607 -16.61 36.51 -2.18
N LEU A 608 -16.94 35.40 -1.53
CA LEU A 608 -15.96 34.48 -0.98
C LEU A 608 -15.14 33.80 -2.08
N ALA A 609 -15.78 33.28 -3.13
CA ALA A 609 -15.09 32.67 -4.26
C ALA A 609 -14.04 33.62 -4.87
N ALA A 610 -14.42 34.86 -5.16
CA ALA A 610 -13.48 35.87 -5.66
C ALA A 610 -12.36 36.22 -4.66
N SER A 611 -12.66 36.22 -3.36
CA SER A 611 -11.67 36.49 -2.31
C SER A 611 -10.66 35.35 -2.18
N LEU A 612 -11.11 34.10 -2.37
CA LEU A 612 -10.25 32.92 -2.39
C LEU A 612 -9.28 32.99 -3.57
N ASP A 613 -9.77 33.20 -4.79
CA ASP A 613 -8.93 33.26 -5.99
C ASP A 613 -7.86 34.36 -5.87
N LYS A 614 -8.26 35.55 -5.39
CA LYS A 614 -7.34 36.67 -5.15
C LYS A 614 -6.29 36.37 -4.09
N THR A 615 -6.63 35.53 -3.11
CA THR A 615 -5.69 35.11 -2.07
C THR A 615 -4.69 34.10 -2.62
N LEU A 616 -5.16 33.16 -3.45
CA LEU A 616 -4.34 32.14 -4.08
C LEU A 616 -3.41 32.68 -5.18
N GLU A 617 -3.71 33.85 -5.78
CA GLU A 617 -2.80 34.54 -6.71
C GLU A 617 -1.39 34.75 -6.10
N LYS A 618 -1.31 34.93 -4.78
CA LYS A 618 -0.06 35.15 -4.04
C LYS A 618 0.56 33.86 -3.49
N PHE A 619 -0.05 32.70 -3.69
CA PHE A 619 0.45 31.43 -3.16
C PHE A 619 1.57 30.86 -4.05
N HIS A 620 2.74 30.62 -3.47
CA HIS A 620 3.94 30.23 -4.22
C HIS A 620 4.63 29.03 -3.53
N HIS A 621 4.71 27.89 -4.23
CA HIS A 621 5.25 26.63 -3.72
C HIS A 621 5.96 25.82 -4.82
N PRO A 622 7.13 25.19 -4.56
CA PRO A 622 7.94 24.49 -5.57
C PRO A 622 7.24 23.32 -6.29
N LYS A 623 6.19 22.76 -5.67
CA LYS A 623 5.39 21.67 -6.26
C LYS A 623 4.11 22.14 -6.96
N LEU A 624 3.87 23.45 -7.11
CA LEU A 624 2.64 23.98 -7.73
C LEU A 624 2.37 23.42 -9.14
N SER A 625 3.40 22.98 -9.86
CA SER A 625 3.26 22.30 -11.15
C SER A 625 2.37 21.05 -11.09
N CYS A 626 2.17 20.43 -9.93
CA CYS A 626 1.23 19.32 -9.78
C CYS A 626 -0.24 19.70 -10.00
N LEU A 627 -0.59 21.00 -9.94
CA LEU A 627 -1.92 21.52 -10.25
C LEU A 627 -2.15 21.74 -11.75
N GLN A 628 -1.11 21.61 -12.59
CA GLN A 628 -1.22 21.62 -14.05
C GLN A 628 -1.65 20.25 -14.55
N ARG A 629 -2.95 19.94 -14.38
CA ARG A 629 -3.54 18.66 -14.76
C ARG A 629 -4.11 18.76 -16.18
N GLU A 630 -3.37 18.29 -17.19
CA GLU A 630 -3.73 18.46 -18.62
C GLU A 630 -5.09 17.82 -18.97
N ASP A 631 -5.33 16.56 -18.58
CA ASP A 631 -6.56 15.80 -18.89
C ASP A 631 -7.56 15.71 -17.72
N PHE A 632 -7.49 16.64 -16.76
CA PHE A 632 -8.42 16.62 -15.63
C PHE A 632 -9.83 17.03 -16.06
N ILE A 633 -10.76 16.07 -16.06
CA ILE A 633 -12.12 16.24 -16.61
C ILE A 633 -12.91 17.36 -15.93
N TRP A 634 -12.61 17.67 -14.68
CA TRP A 634 -13.29 18.70 -13.88
C TRP A 634 -12.75 20.11 -14.10
N ASN A 635 -11.65 20.27 -14.84
CA ASN A 635 -11.22 21.59 -15.29
C ASN A 635 -12.14 22.05 -16.43
N LEU A 636 -12.72 23.26 -16.32
CA LEU A 636 -13.66 23.77 -17.31
C LEU A 636 -13.08 23.91 -18.73
N LYS A 637 -11.77 24.08 -18.89
CA LYS A 637 -11.13 24.07 -20.23
C LYS A 637 -11.30 22.73 -20.95
N ASN A 638 -11.58 21.67 -20.21
CA ASN A 638 -11.68 20.30 -20.69
C ASN A 638 -13.13 19.83 -20.96
N VAL A 639 -14.12 20.75 -20.98
CA VAL A 639 -15.48 20.45 -21.44
C VAL A 639 -15.52 19.70 -22.79
N PRO A 640 -14.65 20.00 -23.79
CA PRO A 640 -14.57 19.20 -25.01
C PRO A 640 -14.29 17.70 -24.83
N LEU A 641 -13.66 17.28 -23.73
CA LEU A 641 -13.41 15.86 -23.46
C LEU A 641 -14.70 15.06 -23.21
N LEU A 642 -15.81 15.74 -22.91
CA LEU A 642 -17.12 15.10 -22.70
C LEU A 642 -17.63 14.35 -23.94
N GLU A 643 -17.13 14.67 -25.15
CA GLU A 643 -17.45 13.93 -26.38
C GLU A 643 -17.19 12.42 -26.24
N LYS A 644 -16.16 12.05 -25.46
CA LYS A 644 -15.80 10.66 -25.19
C LYS A 644 -16.85 9.90 -24.39
N TYR A 645 -17.73 10.62 -23.69
CA TYR A 645 -18.70 10.04 -22.74
C TYR A 645 -20.16 10.22 -23.19
N LEU A 646 -20.42 10.86 -24.34
CA LEU A 646 -21.79 11.09 -24.84
C LEU A 646 -22.60 9.81 -25.09
N TYR A 647 -21.91 8.69 -25.32
CA TYR A 647 -22.56 7.37 -25.49
C TYR A 647 -23.40 6.97 -24.28
N THR A 648 -23.10 7.52 -23.09
CA THR A 648 -23.80 7.21 -21.83
C THR A 648 -25.21 7.79 -21.77
N LEU A 649 -25.49 8.87 -22.49
CA LEU A 649 -26.76 9.60 -22.39
C LEU A 649 -27.88 9.02 -23.26
N GLY A 650 -27.58 8.11 -24.21
CA GLY A 650 -28.54 7.67 -25.22
C GLY A 650 -28.96 8.78 -26.20
N GLN A 651 -29.82 8.48 -27.17
CA GLN A 651 -30.29 9.46 -28.16
C GLN A 651 -31.52 10.22 -27.62
N ASN A 652 -31.33 11.42 -27.08
CA ASN A 652 -32.39 12.25 -26.52
C ASN A 652 -32.01 13.75 -26.54
N ARG A 653 -32.97 14.61 -26.16
CA ARG A 653 -32.79 16.07 -26.09
C ARG A 653 -31.64 16.50 -25.16
N ASN A 654 -31.35 15.75 -24.10
CA ASN A 654 -30.23 16.06 -23.21
C ASN A 654 -28.89 15.92 -23.93
N ARG A 655 -28.72 14.85 -24.70
CA ARG A 655 -27.54 14.64 -25.52
C ARG A 655 -27.37 15.74 -26.57
N GLU A 656 -28.46 16.13 -27.24
CA GLU A 656 -28.43 17.22 -28.24
C GLU A 656 -27.97 18.55 -27.63
N ILE A 657 -28.46 18.89 -26.42
CA ILE A 657 -28.04 20.09 -25.69
C ILE A 657 -26.56 20.01 -25.31
N VAL A 658 -26.09 18.87 -24.80
CA VAL A 658 -24.67 18.70 -24.44
C VAL A 658 -23.77 18.82 -25.68
N GLU A 659 -24.15 18.21 -26.81
CA GLU A 659 -23.42 18.32 -28.07
C GLU A 659 -23.35 19.77 -28.57
N GLN A 660 -24.45 20.52 -28.48
CA GLN A 660 -24.48 21.95 -28.83
C GLN A 660 -23.62 22.79 -27.88
N VAL A 661 -23.67 22.54 -26.57
CA VAL A 661 -22.83 23.22 -25.59
C VAL A 661 -21.35 22.97 -25.88
N ILE A 662 -20.94 21.71 -26.14
CA ILE A 662 -19.55 21.39 -26.48
C ILE A 662 -19.10 22.15 -27.73
N GLN A 663 -19.93 22.18 -28.77
CA GLN A 663 -19.59 22.88 -30.02
C GLN A 663 -19.44 24.39 -29.80
N LEU A 664 -20.41 25.03 -29.15
CA LEU A 664 -20.34 26.46 -28.82
C LEU A 664 -19.17 26.78 -27.89
N PHE A 665 -18.86 25.88 -26.95
CA PHE A 665 -17.71 26.04 -26.04
C PHE A 665 -16.38 26.04 -26.81
N LYS A 666 -16.22 25.13 -27.79
CA LYS A 666 -15.04 25.10 -28.67
C LYS A 666 -14.90 26.37 -29.51
N GLU A 667 -16.01 26.91 -30.02
CA GLU A 667 -16.00 28.07 -30.91
C GLU A 667 -15.83 29.39 -30.14
N GLU A 668 -16.52 29.54 -29.01
CA GLU A 668 -16.70 30.83 -28.34
C GLU A 668 -15.92 31.00 -27.04
N VAL A 669 -15.52 29.91 -26.38
CA VAL A 669 -14.77 29.95 -25.11
C VAL A 669 -13.32 29.56 -25.33
N MET A 670 -13.05 28.41 -25.98
CA MET A 670 -11.68 27.92 -26.21
C MET A 670 -10.82 28.90 -27.00
N THR A 671 -11.40 29.58 -28.00
CA THR A 671 -10.72 30.58 -28.83
C THR A 671 -10.36 31.85 -28.07
N LYS A 672 -10.99 32.11 -26.91
CA LYS A 672 -10.82 33.31 -26.11
C LYS A 672 -10.03 33.09 -24.81
N LEU A 673 -9.61 31.85 -24.51
CA LEU A 673 -8.88 31.53 -23.26
C LEU A 673 -7.63 32.38 -23.04
N SER A 674 -6.89 32.72 -24.10
CA SER A 674 -5.72 33.60 -24.01
C SER A 674 -6.03 35.03 -23.56
N HIS A 675 -7.30 35.44 -23.63
CA HIS A 675 -7.80 36.73 -23.16
C HIS A 675 -8.42 36.66 -21.76
N PHE A 676 -8.53 35.46 -21.18
CA PHE A 676 -8.98 35.28 -19.80
C PHE A 676 -7.80 35.41 -18.84
N ARG A 677 -8.08 35.88 -17.63
CA ARG A 677 -7.05 36.00 -16.60
C ARG A 677 -6.91 34.67 -15.86
N GLU A 678 -5.70 34.13 -15.87
CA GLU A 678 -5.37 32.85 -15.22
C GLU A 678 -5.36 32.97 -13.70
N CYS A 679 -5.76 31.91 -13.02
CA CYS A 679 -5.67 31.78 -11.56
C CYS A 679 -5.64 30.31 -11.14
N ILE A 680 -5.45 30.06 -9.83
CA ILE A 680 -5.64 28.74 -9.25
C ILE A 680 -7.09 28.66 -8.78
N ASN A 681 -7.85 27.75 -9.36
CA ASN A 681 -9.23 27.51 -8.99
C ASN A 681 -9.32 26.51 -7.84
N HIS A 682 -10.30 26.69 -6.94
CA HIS A 682 -10.74 25.64 -6.02
C HIS A 682 -11.36 24.48 -6.82
N GLY A 683 -12.15 24.82 -7.84
CA GLY A 683 -12.63 23.84 -8.83
C GLY A 683 -13.87 23.05 -8.41
N ASP A 684 -14.23 23.06 -7.12
CA ASP A 684 -15.42 22.38 -6.59
C ASP A 684 -16.10 23.13 -5.43
N LEU A 685 -16.33 24.44 -5.57
CA LEU A 685 -17.13 25.23 -4.60
C LEU A 685 -18.64 24.91 -4.70
N ASN A 686 -19.00 23.70 -4.29
CA ASN A 686 -20.38 23.25 -4.22
C ASN A 686 -21.01 23.53 -2.83
N ASP A 687 -22.31 23.30 -2.74
CA ASP A 687 -23.14 23.51 -1.56
C ASP A 687 -22.82 22.55 -0.39
N HIS A 688 -22.17 21.42 -0.65
CA HIS A 688 -21.65 20.54 0.40
C HIS A 688 -20.27 20.96 0.93
N ASN A 689 -19.46 21.65 0.11
CA ASN A 689 -18.11 22.09 0.44
C ASN A 689 -18.03 23.49 1.05
N LEU A 690 -19.15 24.22 1.08
CA LEU A 690 -19.27 25.51 1.74
C LEU A 690 -19.95 25.37 3.10
N LEU A 691 -19.30 25.85 4.15
CA LEU A 691 -19.83 25.82 5.51
C LEU A 691 -20.37 27.19 5.93
N VAL A 692 -21.51 27.20 6.60
CA VAL A 692 -22.13 28.40 7.18
C VAL A 692 -22.45 28.23 8.66
N GLU A 693 -22.44 29.33 9.39
CA GLU A 693 -22.94 29.44 10.76
C GLU A 693 -24.17 30.35 10.79
N SER A 694 -25.13 30.02 11.65
CA SER A 694 -26.28 30.89 11.90
C SER A 694 -25.93 31.97 12.91
N SER A 695 -26.09 33.22 12.52
CA SER A 695 -26.12 34.36 13.42
C SER A 695 -27.57 34.74 13.71
N GLU A 696 -27.92 34.95 14.98
CA GLU A 696 -29.22 35.52 15.34
C GLU A 696 -29.25 36.98 14.88
N SER A 697 -30.15 37.32 13.94
CA SER A 697 -30.34 38.71 13.54
C SER A 697 -31.24 39.44 14.54
N ALA A 698 -31.00 40.73 14.76
CA ALA A 698 -31.84 41.57 15.62
C ALA A 698 -33.31 41.71 15.13
N SER A 699 -33.59 41.30 13.89
CA SER A 699 -34.91 41.27 13.26
C SER A 699 -35.64 39.92 13.37
N GLY A 700 -35.09 38.98 14.16
CA GLY A 700 -35.70 37.68 14.45
C GLY A 700 -35.56 36.64 13.33
N GLY A 701 -34.60 36.85 12.41
CA GLY A 701 -34.30 35.93 11.32
C GLY A 701 -33.06 35.06 11.60
N SER A 702 -32.99 33.92 10.92
CA SER A 702 -31.72 33.17 10.80
C SER A 702 -30.90 33.78 9.67
N GLU A 703 -29.87 34.55 9.99
CA GLU A 703 -28.89 35.05 9.03
C GLU A 703 -27.70 34.10 8.98
N TYR A 704 -27.22 33.74 7.79
CA TYR A 704 -26.16 32.74 7.62
C TYR A 704 -24.87 33.40 7.13
N GLN A 705 -23.78 33.16 7.87
CA GLN A 705 -22.45 33.65 7.52
C GLN A 705 -21.54 32.48 7.15
N ILE A 706 -20.76 32.64 6.07
CA ILE A 706 -19.84 31.58 5.62
C ILE A 706 -18.68 31.47 6.60
N SER A 707 -18.45 30.27 7.11
CA SER A 707 -17.48 29.95 8.16
C SER A 707 -16.30 29.13 7.65
N GLY A 708 -16.42 28.44 6.51
CA GLY A 708 -15.35 27.61 5.98
C GLY A 708 -15.56 27.11 4.55
N ILE A 709 -14.46 26.66 3.95
CA ILE A 709 -14.40 25.98 2.65
C ILE A 709 -13.71 24.63 2.88
N LEU A 710 -14.28 23.57 2.32
CA LEU A 710 -13.79 22.21 2.40
C LEU A 710 -13.35 21.70 1.03
N ASP A 711 -12.57 20.62 1.05
CA ASP A 711 -12.17 19.82 -0.11
C ASP A 711 -11.41 20.57 -1.23
N PHE A 712 -10.13 20.83 -0.95
CA PHE A 712 -9.19 21.40 -1.92
C PHE A 712 -8.59 20.33 -2.87
N GLY A 713 -9.15 19.12 -2.95
CA GLY A 713 -8.61 18.02 -3.78
C GLY A 713 -8.64 18.30 -5.30
N ASP A 714 -9.62 19.10 -5.71
CA ASP A 714 -9.92 19.43 -7.11
C ASP A 714 -9.24 20.71 -7.62
N MET A 715 -8.36 21.29 -6.81
CA MET A 715 -7.61 22.47 -7.20
C MET A 715 -6.84 22.25 -8.51
N SER A 716 -6.97 23.20 -9.42
CA SER A 716 -6.24 23.18 -10.69
C SER A 716 -6.02 24.58 -11.26
N TYR A 717 -5.06 24.72 -12.16
CA TYR A 717 -4.88 25.97 -12.91
C TYR A 717 -6.02 26.17 -13.91
N GLY A 718 -6.68 27.32 -13.82
CA GLY A 718 -7.74 27.74 -14.71
C GLY A 718 -7.83 29.26 -14.78
N TYR A 719 -9.04 29.83 -14.75
CA TYR A 719 -9.30 31.25 -14.95
C TYR A 719 -10.30 31.78 -13.93
N TYR A 720 -10.25 33.08 -13.61
CA TYR A 720 -11.17 33.67 -12.61
C TYR A 720 -12.64 33.45 -12.94
N VAL A 721 -12.98 33.53 -14.23
CA VAL A 721 -14.36 33.29 -14.72
C VAL A 721 -14.82 31.83 -14.53
N PHE A 722 -13.90 30.89 -14.38
CA PHE A 722 -14.25 29.48 -14.13
C PHE A 722 -14.81 29.29 -12.73
N GLU A 723 -14.22 29.89 -11.70
CA GLU A 723 -14.67 29.72 -10.32
C GLU A 723 -16.10 30.23 -10.11
N VAL A 724 -16.40 31.42 -10.64
CA VAL A 724 -17.75 31.99 -10.55
C VAL A 724 -18.76 31.16 -11.34
N ALA A 725 -18.38 30.61 -12.51
CA ALA A 725 -19.26 29.74 -13.28
C ALA A 725 -19.56 28.42 -12.54
N ILE A 726 -18.55 27.82 -11.90
CA ILE A 726 -18.69 26.60 -11.10
C ILE A 726 -19.61 26.87 -9.90
N THR A 727 -19.35 27.96 -9.19
CA THR A 727 -20.14 28.37 -8.02
C THR A 727 -21.59 28.64 -8.39
N ILE A 728 -21.84 29.38 -9.49
CA ILE A 728 -23.20 29.64 -9.99
C ILE A 728 -23.91 28.32 -10.26
N MET A 729 -23.29 27.39 -11.00
CA MET A 729 -23.90 26.10 -11.33
C MET A 729 -24.38 25.35 -10.08
N TYR A 730 -23.51 25.18 -9.07
CA TYR A 730 -23.88 24.43 -7.87
C TYR A 730 -24.97 25.11 -7.05
N MET A 731 -24.93 26.44 -6.92
CA MET A 731 -26.00 27.18 -6.23
C MET A 731 -27.34 27.15 -6.99
N MET A 732 -27.36 26.74 -8.25
CA MET A 732 -28.60 26.56 -9.01
C MET A 732 -29.29 25.21 -8.74
N ILE A 733 -28.59 24.19 -8.20
CA ILE A 733 -29.12 22.82 -8.11
C ILE A 733 -30.31 22.72 -7.16
N GLU A 734 -30.19 23.27 -5.95
CA GLU A 734 -31.23 23.20 -4.91
C GLU A 734 -32.16 24.44 -4.91
N SER A 735 -32.01 25.35 -5.89
CA SER A 735 -32.80 26.58 -5.94
C SER A 735 -34.13 26.43 -6.67
N SER A 736 -35.19 27.04 -6.12
CA SER A 736 -36.51 27.14 -6.77
C SER A 736 -36.57 28.21 -7.87
N THR A 737 -35.66 29.19 -7.86
CA THR A 737 -35.50 30.24 -8.88
C THR A 737 -34.09 30.19 -9.49
N PRO A 738 -33.70 29.08 -10.14
CA PRO A 738 -32.31 28.77 -10.48
C PRO A 738 -31.65 29.85 -11.33
N VAL A 739 -32.35 30.44 -12.30
CA VAL A 739 -31.76 31.49 -13.15
C VAL A 739 -31.45 32.77 -12.37
N GLN A 740 -32.24 33.15 -11.37
CA GLN A 740 -31.99 34.37 -10.59
C GLN A 740 -30.76 34.24 -9.68
N VAL A 741 -30.41 33.02 -9.26
CA VAL A 741 -29.23 32.74 -8.40
C VAL A 741 -27.95 33.29 -9.01
N GLY A 742 -27.76 33.08 -10.32
CA GLY A 742 -26.52 33.46 -11.01
C GLY A 742 -26.22 34.95 -10.89
N GLY A 743 -27.27 35.79 -10.90
CA GLY A 743 -27.11 37.24 -10.72
C GLY A 743 -26.61 37.64 -9.34
N HIS A 744 -27.13 37.01 -8.27
CA HIS A 744 -26.71 37.29 -6.90
C HIS A 744 -25.27 36.84 -6.63
N VAL A 745 -24.89 35.65 -7.09
CA VAL A 745 -23.51 35.14 -6.95
C VAL A 745 -22.55 35.99 -7.77
N LEU A 746 -22.91 36.34 -9.02
CA LEU A 746 -22.11 37.21 -9.86
C LEU A 746 -21.87 38.59 -9.22
N ALA A 747 -22.92 39.20 -8.65
CA ALA A 747 -22.82 40.47 -7.93
C ALA A 747 -21.78 40.41 -6.79
N GLY A 748 -21.79 39.31 -6.04
CA GLY A 748 -20.83 39.03 -4.98
C GLY A 748 -19.40 38.94 -5.51
N PHE A 749 -19.20 38.13 -6.55
CA PHE A 749 -17.89 37.90 -7.16
C PHE A 749 -17.30 39.20 -7.72
N GLU A 750 -18.09 39.96 -8.49
CA GLU A 750 -17.65 41.21 -9.12
C GLU A 750 -17.38 42.36 -8.14
N SER A 751 -17.88 42.26 -6.90
CA SER A 751 -17.53 43.21 -5.83
C SER A 751 -16.05 43.14 -5.43
N VAL A 752 -15.36 42.03 -5.73
CA VAL A 752 -13.94 41.83 -5.41
C VAL A 752 -13.09 41.73 -6.67
N ILE A 753 -13.58 40.98 -7.68
CA ILE A 753 -12.92 40.79 -8.97
C ILE A 753 -13.93 41.07 -10.09
N PRO A 754 -13.97 42.29 -10.63
CA PRO A 754 -14.79 42.59 -11.78
C PRO A 754 -14.37 41.72 -12.98
N LEU A 755 -15.32 41.03 -13.62
CA LEU A 755 -15.04 40.30 -14.85
C LEU A 755 -14.80 41.27 -16.00
N THR A 756 -13.87 40.91 -16.88
CA THR A 756 -13.69 41.64 -18.16
C THR A 756 -14.90 41.42 -19.07
N ALA A 757 -15.09 42.27 -20.07
CA ALA A 757 -16.16 42.08 -21.05
C ALA A 757 -16.09 40.72 -21.77
N VAL A 758 -14.87 40.20 -22.00
CA VAL A 758 -14.63 38.92 -22.67
C VAL A 758 -14.98 37.74 -21.76
N GLU A 759 -14.55 37.78 -20.49
CA GLU A 759 -14.91 36.78 -19.47
C GLU A 759 -16.43 36.78 -19.23
N ARG A 760 -17.02 37.97 -19.05
CA ARG A 760 -18.46 38.12 -18.79
C ARG A 760 -19.30 37.58 -19.96
N GLY A 761 -18.87 37.78 -21.21
CA GLY A 761 -19.55 37.24 -22.38
C GLY A 761 -19.41 35.71 -22.58
N ALA A 762 -18.54 35.04 -21.82
CA ALA A 762 -18.40 33.59 -21.84
C ALA A 762 -19.13 32.88 -20.68
N LEU A 763 -19.64 33.66 -19.70
CA LEU A 763 -20.15 33.13 -18.43
C LEU A 763 -21.30 32.12 -18.62
N PHE A 764 -22.25 32.41 -19.52
CA PHE A 764 -23.35 31.51 -19.81
C PHE A 764 -22.87 30.13 -20.27
N LEU A 765 -21.97 30.09 -21.26
CA LEU A 765 -21.44 28.83 -21.78
C LEU A 765 -20.56 28.10 -20.75
N LEU A 766 -19.88 28.81 -19.86
CA LEU A 766 -19.11 28.21 -18.77
C LEU A 766 -20.00 27.52 -17.74
N VAL A 767 -21.12 28.15 -17.35
CA VAL A 767 -22.10 27.53 -16.44
C VAL A 767 -22.73 26.30 -17.09
N CYS A 768 -23.14 26.40 -18.36
CA CYS A 768 -23.64 25.26 -19.14
C CYS A 768 -22.59 24.14 -19.26
N GLY A 769 -21.33 24.49 -19.46
CA GLY A 769 -20.21 23.54 -19.52
C GLY A 769 -20.04 22.77 -18.21
N ARG A 770 -20.12 23.45 -17.06
CA ARG A 770 -20.03 22.79 -15.75
C ARG A 770 -21.25 21.88 -15.48
N PHE A 771 -22.45 22.28 -15.89
CA PHE A 771 -23.63 21.40 -15.87
C PHE A 771 -23.37 20.13 -16.69
N CYS A 772 -22.86 20.28 -17.91
CA CYS A 772 -22.56 19.14 -18.78
C CYS A 772 -21.52 18.20 -18.14
N GLN A 773 -20.45 18.74 -17.55
CA GLN A 773 -19.44 17.94 -16.86
C GLN A 773 -20.05 17.11 -15.73
N SER A 774 -20.81 17.74 -14.84
CA SER A 774 -21.40 17.05 -13.69
C SER A 774 -22.43 16.00 -14.12
N LEU A 775 -23.32 16.32 -15.06
CA LEU A 775 -24.42 15.45 -15.47
C LEU A 775 -23.98 14.25 -16.33
N VAL A 776 -23.04 14.47 -17.26
CA VAL A 776 -22.47 13.39 -18.09
C VAL A 776 -21.63 12.46 -17.23
N MET A 777 -20.76 13.00 -16.37
CA MET A 777 -19.91 12.18 -15.51
C MET A 777 -20.71 11.44 -14.44
N ALA A 778 -21.79 12.01 -13.90
CA ALA A 778 -22.72 11.30 -13.03
C ALA A 778 -23.31 10.06 -13.72
N THR A 779 -23.76 10.22 -14.97
CA THR A 779 -24.33 9.11 -15.76
C THR A 779 -23.28 8.03 -16.04
N TYR A 780 -22.06 8.42 -16.41
CA TYR A 780 -20.95 7.50 -16.62
C TYR A 780 -20.57 6.75 -15.33
N SER A 781 -20.37 7.46 -14.22
CA SER A 781 -20.00 6.87 -12.94
C SER A 781 -21.06 5.92 -12.40
N CYS A 782 -22.36 6.19 -12.62
CA CYS A 782 -23.43 5.26 -12.24
C CYS A 782 -23.41 3.96 -13.05
N GLN A 783 -22.92 3.97 -14.30
CA GLN A 783 -22.76 2.73 -15.07
C GLN A 783 -21.63 1.85 -14.51
N LEU A 784 -20.59 2.47 -13.95
CA LEU A 784 -19.47 1.75 -13.31
C LEU A 784 -19.80 1.29 -11.89
N HIS A 785 -20.54 2.11 -11.16
CA HIS A 785 -20.84 1.95 -9.73
C HIS A 785 -22.34 2.10 -9.46
N PRO A 786 -23.18 1.15 -9.93
CA PRO A 786 -24.63 1.21 -9.76
C PRO A 786 -25.06 1.23 -8.28
N GLU A 787 -24.25 0.69 -7.38
CA GLU A 787 -24.46 0.71 -5.93
C GLU A 787 -24.47 2.13 -5.32
N ASN A 788 -23.80 3.09 -5.96
CA ASN A 788 -23.65 4.46 -5.47
C ASN A 788 -24.58 5.46 -6.17
N THR A 789 -25.60 4.97 -6.89
CA THR A 789 -26.49 5.80 -7.72
C THR A 789 -27.14 6.94 -6.94
N GLU A 790 -27.53 6.73 -5.68
CA GLU A 790 -28.21 7.76 -4.88
C GLU A 790 -27.34 8.99 -4.62
N TYR A 791 -26.04 8.78 -4.37
CA TYR A 791 -25.06 9.85 -4.16
C TYR A 791 -24.62 10.46 -5.49
N LEU A 792 -24.26 9.62 -6.47
CA LEU A 792 -23.72 10.08 -7.76
C LEU A 792 -24.74 10.89 -8.59
N MET A 793 -26.04 10.68 -8.35
CA MET A 793 -27.10 11.37 -9.06
C MET A 793 -27.65 12.61 -8.34
N ILE A 794 -27.06 13.07 -7.22
CA ILE A 794 -27.55 14.24 -6.46
C ILE A 794 -27.76 15.45 -7.40
N THR A 795 -26.73 15.85 -8.14
CA THR A 795 -26.82 16.97 -9.11
C THR A 795 -27.82 16.70 -10.24
N ALA A 796 -27.96 15.43 -10.65
CA ALA A 796 -28.83 15.04 -11.75
C ALA A 796 -30.32 15.07 -11.40
N LYS A 797 -30.70 15.14 -10.10
CA LYS A 797 -32.10 15.25 -9.65
C LYS A 797 -32.81 16.46 -10.25
N THR A 798 -32.13 17.61 -10.30
CA THR A 798 -32.68 18.88 -10.84
C THR A 798 -31.86 19.45 -11.99
N GLY A 799 -30.57 19.08 -12.11
CA GLY A 799 -29.63 19.71 -13.04
C GLY A 799 -30.03 19.61 -14.51
N TRP A 800 -30.59 18.48 -14.96
CA TRP A 800 -31.08 18.35 -16.35
C TRP A 800 -32.18 19.35 -16.68
N LYS A 801 -33.12 19.57 -15.74
CA LYS A 801 -34.21 20.52 -15.90
C LYS A 801 -33.70 21.96 -15.94
N HIS A 802 -32.73 22.29 -15.10
CA HIS A 802 -32.16 23.64 -15.03
C HIS A 802 -31.30 23.97 -16.26
N LEU A 803 -30.50 23.00 -16.74
CA LEU A 803 -29.75 23.16 -17.99
C LEU A 803 -30.68 23.36 -19.18
N GLN A 804 -31.74 22.55 -19.31
CA GLN A 804 -32.76 22.73 -20.36
C GLN A 804 -33.43 24.10 -20.28
N LEU A 805 -33.82 24.56 -19.08
CA LEU A 805 -34.44 25.87 -18.88
C LEU A 805 -33.53 27.01 -19.35
N MET A 806 -32.25 26.99 -18.96
CA MET A 806 -31.29 28.01 -19.40
C MET A 806 -31.11 28.01 -20.91
N PHE A 807 -31.02 26.82 -21.51
CA PHE A 807 -30.82 26.68 -22.95
C PHE A 807 -32.05 27.13 -23.74
N ASP A 808 -33.26 26.82 -23.25
CA ASP A 808 -34.54 27.21 -23.87
C ASP A 808 -34.81 28.73 -23.74
N MET A 809 -34.41 29.35 -22.62
CA MET A 809 -34.48 30.80 -22.45
C MET A 809 -33.48 31.54 -23.37
N GLY A 810 -32.37 30.88 -23.71
CA GLY A 810 -31.30 31.42 -24.54
C GLY A 810 -30.36 32.37 -23.79
N GLN A 811 -29.12 32.44 -24.27
CA GLN A 811 -28.01 33.16 -23.64
C GLN A 811 -28.37 34.61 -23.26
N LYS A 812 -28.93 35.39 -24.21
CA LYS A 812 -29.23 36.81 -23.98
C LYS A 812 -30.19 37.05 -22.83
N ALA A 813 -31.26 36.26 -22.72
CA ALA A 813 -32.27 36.43 -21.68
C ALA A 813 -31.73 36.06 -20.29
N VAL A 814 -30.93 34.99 -20.22
CA VAL A 814 -30.27 34.57 -18.97
C VAL A 814 -29.25 35.59 -18.52
N GLU A 815 -28.40 36.06 -19.44
CA GLU A 815 -27.40 37.09 -19.18
C GLU A 815 -28.03 38.43 -18.76
N GLU A 816 -29.13 38.84 -19.39
CA GLU A 816 -29.89 40.03 -18.98
C GLU A 816 -30.34 39.92 -17.52
N ILE A 817 -30.93 38.79 -17.13
CA ILE A 817 -31.32 38.55 -15.72
C ILE A 817 -30.11 38.61 -14.79
N TRP A 818 -29.02 37.91 -15.12
CA TRP A 818 -27.81 37.89 -14.28
C TRP A 818 -27.19 39.27 -14.14
N PHE A 819 -27.04 40.02 -15.24
CA PHE A 819 -26.35 41.30 -15.26
C PHE A 819 -27.21 42.43 -14.70
N GLU A 820 -28.53 42.43 -14.91
CA GLU A 820 -29.43 43.38 -14.26
C GLU A 820 -29.50 43.15 -12.75
N THR A 821 -29.60 41.88 -12.34
CA THR A 821 -29.56 41.52 -10.92
C THR A 821 -28.22 41.92 -10.31
N ALA A 822 -27.09 41.67 -10.97
CA ALA A 822 -25.79 42.09 -10.45
C ALA A 822 -25.65 43.62 -10.36
N LYS A 823 -26.21 44.35 -11.34
CA LYS A 823 -26.21 45.81 -11.37
C LYS A 823 -27.05 46.43 -10.25
N SER A 824 -28.15 45.80 -9.84
CA SER A 824 -29.03 46.32 -8.77
C SER A 824 -28.33 46.42 -7.39
N TYR A 825 -27.34 45.55 -7.15
CA TYR A 825 -26.47 45.60 -5.96
C TYR A 825 -25.49 46.78 -6.01
N ALA A 826 -25.00 47.15 -7.20
CA ALA A 826 -24.14 48.32 -7.39
C ALA A 826 -24.91 49.65 -7.26
N SER A 827 -26.18 49.67 -7.66
CA SER A 827 -27.08 50.82 -7.48
C SER A 827 -27.77 50.86 -6.11
N GLY A 828 -27.43 49.97 -5.18
CA GLY A 828 -27.94 49.97 -3.80
C GLY A 828 -29.46 49.83 -3.69
N THR A 829 -30.11 49.22 -4.68
CA THR A 829 -31.58 49.17 -4.82
C THR A 829 -32.18 47.85 -4.32
N SER A 830 -31.35 46.92 -3.83
CA SER A 830 -31.70 45.52 -3.51
C SER A 830 -31.34 45.08 -2.07
N MET A 831 -31.11 46.01 -1.13
CA MET A 831 -31.01 45.68 0.31
C MET A 831 -32.36 45.84 1.00
#